data_AF-A0ABD3V157-F1
#
_entry.id   AF-A0ABD3V157-F1
#
_cell.length_a   1.000
_cell.length_b   1.000
_cell.length_c   1.000
_cell.angle_alpha   90.00
_cell.angle_beta   90.00
_cell.angle_gamma   90.00
#
_symmetry.space_group_name_H-M   'P 1'
#
loop_
_entity.id
_entity.type
_entity.pdbx_description
1 polymer ?
#
loop_
_entity_poly.entity_id
_entity_poly.type
_entity_poly.pdbx_seq_one_letter_code
_entity_poly.pdbx_strand_id
1 'polypeptide(L)'
;MSIEGTKTLNGMSNIHESEILTSKLTGEKRKIACEDAHRKTVSMCVCNECKFLHTVAPQFFKSPATVRETTASSFSGTTQPTETKSDNAKKEIESIVKDLFLNMQIPLRRKLDAKRKECMLRWEERSYPGTIITAVSEINIAMTDKNWKDCVQKTNATVEMIEIFPPNELPVQELLMNIYSYFSPTYAENWDFKMTIEYHDNDWICAVEKLLKTVPEEKYPYEVALLYFEITMRYLALQKSFENREYFKSRSLSAARKSKDQELQLFGTMLFVLAEWISTTDIGPAKQREYLFRLTFSLERSLQLAECLDDKRPTSLIQKMLQQVEVLLKRPYPKEIDHWMRRKLSMKIKYRWIKTPSHLDGSSLPLLKIKNAISQGDVFCVQQYLENQRWEHEDELIDCLNYSLAFCDDDGKQTMSKHFISWICKEFTKSHQPDKVLVWAASIAKNYSIDTYLVLICNYWGNVDQKFKDQCFFGLPVIYQEYNNVSDEDQSVQCSKTFLETTLSPIEAKHANKILSEVTDWLMNQYSNLEVIKPCHVRSTLLKVKKETCIVLYCRMKGFIPFGECEFPKTLSVGGISFPTDVREGFYIPAMLQQSAEGQNYPQLFRMGYSMGPQDKDIKATVGPFVKMEGNNVGFLTCAHAFGVPCNIKEALGTPVVHPAHGEYVAVNPMPADESICGYVDRIVFDIDPNNPVNVDVALIRLKPDKIPNKGCFARNIDAADPIRPQLLSFDHGEIMTKENIEEVLINPDGKIIKVGASSGVTSSNIFYSGSVAIRISDAELLHRHGHIFPPIIEGTRSYVMKGQYLIRSRSDMVFLIAGDSGSGVFYIDQSQRLRCIGIAIGFLANHTYEAVVTPIEDVLRALGLDENALMRFPVQ
;
A
#
# COMPACT_ATOMS: atom_id res chain seq x y z
N MET A 1 29.99 60.46 -40.07
CA MET A 1 28.71 61.20 -40.12
C MET A 1 27.83 60.63 -39.00
N SER A 2 27.15 61.50 -38.22
CA SER A 2 26.04 61.25 -37.26
C SER A 2 26.06 59.97 -36.38
N ILE A 3 26.11 60.01 -35.04
CA ILE A 3 25.08 60.55 -34.08
C ILE A 3 23.77 59.74 -34.24
N GLU A 4 23.10 59.13 -33.26
CA GLU A 4 22.93 59.29 -31.80
C GLU A 4 22.55 57.91 -31.18
N GLY A 5 22.52 57.62 -29.86
CA GLY A 5 22.80 58.43 -28.66
C GLY A 5 22.65 57.59 -27.37
N THR A 6 23.23 58.06 -26.25
CA THR A 6 23.22 57.41 -24.93
C THR A 6 22.80 58.38 -23.81
N LYS A 7 22.05 57.89 -22.82
CA LYS A 7 21.92 58.44 -21.44
C LYS A 7 21.69 57.25 -20.48
N THR A 8 22.49 56.96 -19.43
CA THR A 8 22.89 57.72 -18.20
C THR A 8 21.71 57.97 -17.24
N LEU A 9 21.81 57.89 -15.90
CA LEU A 9 22.93 57.61 -14.95
C LEU A 9 22.38 57.27 -13.52
N ASN A 10 23.27 57.09 -12.53
CA ASN A 10 23.11 57.02 -11.05
C ASN A 10 22.85 55.61 -10.43
N GLY A 11 23.49 55.19 -9.33
CA GLY A 11 24.68 55.73 -8.63
C GLY A 11 24.75 55.38 -7.11
N MET A 12 25.96 55.07 -6.60
CA MET A 12 26.39 55.06 -5.16
C MET A 12 25.71 54.04 -4.20
N SER A 13 26.33 53.54 -3.10
CA SER A 13 27.71 53.58 -2.54
C SER A 13 27.88 52.59 -1.35
N ASN A 14 29.11 52.48 -0.79
CA ASN A 14 29.54 51.84 0.50
C ASN A 14 29.74 50.30 0.41
N ILE A 15 30.86 49.65 0.81
CA ILE A 15 31.99 49.86 1.76
C ILE A 15 31.68 49.50 3.24
N HIS A 16 32.11 48.30 3.64
CA HIS A 16 33.03 47.95 4.75
C HIS A 16 33.36 46.45 4.57
N GLU A 17 34.61 46.03 4.37
CA GLU A 17 35.70 45.80 5.34
C GLU A 17 35.62 44.47 6.13
N SER A 18 36.79 44.01 6.61
CA SER A 18 37.15 42.60 6.70
C SER A 18 37.92 42.23 7.97
N GLU A 19 37.68 41.04 8.53
CA GLU A 19 38.62 40.28 9.37
C GLU A 19 38.42 38.78 9.03
N ILE A 20 39.39 38.06 8.43
CA ILE A 20 40.66 37.54 8.97
C ILE A 20 40.48 36.52 10.10
N LEU A 21 40.73 35.24 9.79
CA LEU A 21 41.55 34.37 10.65
C LEU A 21 42.16 33.20 9.86
N THR A 22 43.40 32.85 10.21
CA THR A 22 44.35 32.04 9.44
C THR A 22 44.65 30.67 10.05
N SER A 23 44.92 29.66 9.20
CA SER A 23 46.11 28.77 9.26
C SER A 23 46.00 27.73 8.12
N LYS A 24 46.95 27.55 7.18
CA LYS A 24 48.40 27.20 7.20
C LYS A 24 48.72 25.74 7.56
N LEU A 25 49.11 24.97 6.54
CA LEU A 25 50.15 23.91 6.47
C LEU A 25 50.29 23.55 4.95
N THR A 26 51.24 24.04 4.13
CA THR A 26 52.67 23.67 3.94
C THR A 26 52.96 22.15 4.00
N GLY A 27 53.63 21.44 3.06
CA GLY A 27 54.30 21.73 1.76
C GLY A 27 55.02 20.44 1.26
N GLU A 28 55.71 20.30 0.11
CA GLU A 28 55.98 21.18 -1.05
C GLU A 28 56.08 20.37 -2.40
N LYS A 29 57.27 20.07 -2.96
CA LYS A 29 57.48 19.36 -4.26
C LYS A 29 58.70 18.42 -4.25
N ARG A 30 58.70 17.34 -5.07
CA ARG A 30 59.64 17.12 -6.23
C ARG A 30 59.73 15.67 -6.80
N LYS A 31 59.80 15.62 -8.16
CA LYS A 31 60.58 14.75 -9.09
C LYS A 31 60.48 13.20 -9.12
N ILE A 32 59.97 12.71 -10.25
CA ILE A 32 60.66 11.94 -11.35
C ILE A 32 61.79 10.95 -10.98
N ALA A 33 61.61 9.66 -11.32
CA ALA A 33 62.51 8.83 -12.15
C ALA A 33 61.86 7.46 -12.54
N CYS A 34 62.36 6.83 -13.60
CA CYS A 34 61.88 5.53 -14.14
C CYS A 34 62.52 4.31 -13.45
N GLU A 35 61.89 3.13 -13.54
CA GLU A 35 62.41 1.97 -14.29
C GLU A 35 61.39 0.80 -14.36
N ASP A 36 61.27 0.25 -15.57
CA ASP A 36 61.22 -1.17 -16.00
C ASP A 36 61.03 -2.31 -14.97
N ALA A 37 60.48 -3.49 -15.32
CA ALA A 37 59.95 -3.99 -16.60
C ALA A 37 59.09 -5.26 -16.34
N HIS A 38 58.21 -5.63 -17.29
CA HIS A 38 58.18 -6.99 -17.84
C HIS A 38 57.33 -7.10 -19.13
N ARG A 39 58.00 -7.34 -20.27
CA ARG A 39 57.33 -7.74 -21.52
C ARG A 39 56.95 -9.22 -21.47
N LYS A 40 55.78 -9.56 -22.01
CA LYS A 40 55.64 -10.78 -22.83
C LYS A 40 54.91 -10.45 -24.13
N THR A 41 55.70 -10.32 -25.19
CA THR A 41 55.22 -10.24 -26.57
C THR A 41 54.87 -11.64 -27.05
N VAL A 42 53.73 -11.82 -27.71
CA VAL A 42 53.53 -12.89 -28.69
C VAL A 42 53.04 -12.23 -29.98
N SER A 43 53.73 -12.55 -31.08
CA SER A 43 53.54 -11.93 -32.40
C SER A 43 52.32 -12.49 -33.13
N MET A 44 51.52 -11.62 -33.74
CA MET A 44 50.63 -12.02 -34.84
C MET A 44 51.42 -12.12 -36.14
N CYS A 45 51.34 -13.25 -36.83
CA CYS A 45 51.65 -13.33 -38.25
C CYS A 45 50.43 -12.90 -39.06
N VAL A 46 50.63 -12.04 -40.05
CA VAL A 46 49.63 -11.74 -41.08
C VAL A 46 49.74 -12.80 -42.17
N CYS A 47 48.62 -13.38 -42.59
CA CYS A 47 48.52 -14.12 -43.84
C CYS A 47 47.39 -13.50 -44.67
N ASN A 48 47.74 -12.98 -45.84
CA ASN A 48 46.77 -12.56 -46.85
C ASN A 48 46.31 -13.78 -47.66
N GLU A 49 45.12 -13.67 -48.24
CA GLU A 49 44.53 -14.59 -49.22
C GLU A 49 43.95 -15.93 -48.71
N CYS A 50 42.67 -15.89 -48.34
CA CYS A 50 41.69 -16.83 -48.91
C CYS A 50 40.27 -16.25 -48.84
N LYS A 51 39.61 -16.15 -50.00
CA LYS A 51 38.18 -15.83 -50.10
C LYS A 51 37.38 -17.12 -49.87
N PHE A 52 36.66 -17.24 -48.76
CA PHE A 52 35.30 -17.81 -48.66
C PHE A 52 34.87 -17.80 -47.18
N LEU A 53 33.72 -17.17 -46.90
CA LEU A 53 33.14 -17.11 -45.55
C LEU A 53 32.39 -18.41 -45.23
N HIS A 54 32.98 -19.27 -44.41
CA HIS A 54 32.22 -20.24 -43.62
C HIS A 54 31.97 -19.66 -42.22
N THR A 55 30.70 -19.50 -41.86
CA THR A 55 30.28 -19.09 -40.52
C THR A 55 30.58 -20.22 -39.53
N VAL A 56 31.57 -20.03 -38.65
CA VAL A 56 31.90 -21.01 -37.60
C VAL A 56 30.90 -20.85 -36.45
N ALA A 57 30.13 -21.89 -36.15
CA ALA A 57 29.17 -21.91 -35.06
C ALA A 57 29.87 -22.12 -33.69
N PRO A 58 29.67 -21.24 -32.68
CA PRO A 58 30.22 -21.45 -31.33
C PRO A 58 29.40 -22.46 -30.51
N GLN A 59 30.08 -23.23 -29.65
CA GLN A 59 29.44 -24.17 -28.72
C GLN A 59 29.00 -23.44 -27.44
N PHE A 60 27.69 -23.27 -27.26
CA PHE A 60 27.10 -22.50 -26.15
C PHE A 60 26.93 -23.25 -24.82
N PHE A 61 27.14 -24.57 -24.77
CA PHE A 61 26.89 -25.38 -23.58
C PHE A 61 28.07 -26.29 -23.25
N LYS A 62 28.78 -25.97 -22.18
CA LYS A 62 29.65 -26.92 -21.46
C LYS A 62 29.15 -27.05 -20.03
N SER A 63 28.81 -28.27 -19.63
CA SER A 63 28.52 -28.59 -18.23
C SER A 63 29.71 -28.23 -17.33
N PRO A 64 29.49 -27.75 -16.10
CA PRO A 64 30.54 -27.72 -15.08
C PRO A 64 31.14 -29.11 -14.90
N ALA A 65 32.45 -29.16 -14.62
CA ALA A 65 33.16 -30.41 -14.38
C ALA A 65 32.78 -30.98 -13.00
N THR A 66 32.23 -32.19 -12.97
CA THR A 66 31.99 -32.94 -11.72
C THR A 66 33.31 -33.26 -11.03
N VAL A 67 33.41 -32.88 -9.75
CA VAL A 67 34.50 -33.27 -8.85
C VAL A 67 34.52 -34.79 -8.70
N ARG A 68 35.72 -35.39 -8.73
CA ARG A 68 35.91 -36.84 -8.55
C ARG A 68 35.91 -37.18 -7.06
N GLU A 69 34.99 -38.06 -6.66
CA GLU A 69 35.18 -38.91 -5.48
C GLU A 69 35.59 -40.33 -5.93
N THR A 70 36.79 -40.72 -5.54
CA THR A 70 37.25 -42.11 -5.38
C THR A 70 36.73 -42.63 -4.03
N THR A 71 36.28 -43.88 -3.81
CA THR A 71 36.35 -45.12 -4.62
C THR A 71 35.40 -46.16 -4.02
N ALA A 72 34.63 -46.89 -4.83
CA ALA A 72 34.11 -48.23 -4.51
C ALA A 72 33.88 -49.02 -5.82
N SER A 73 33.99 -50.34 -5.77
CA SER A 73 34.36 -51.15 -6.94
C SER A 73 33.22 -51.73 -7.79
N SER A 74 33.50 -51.81 -9.09
CA SER A 74 33.08 -52.87 -10.04
C SER A 74 31.58 -53.17 -10.22
N PHE A 75 31.05 -52.74 -11.37
CA PHE A 75 30.44 -53.68 -12.34
C PHE A 75 30.55 -53.09 -13.75
N SER A 76 31.19 -53.82 -14.67
CA SER A 76 31.46 -53.34 -16.04
C SER A 76 30.35 -53.77 -16.99
N GLY A 77 29.53 -52.81 -17.44
CA GLY A 77 28.52 -53.01 -18.47
C GLY A 77 28.32 -51.74 -19.29
N THR A 78 29.20 -51.49 -20.27
CA THR A 78 29.13 -50.30 -21.13
C THR A 78 28.05 -50.44 -22.21
N THR A 79 26.80 -50.24 -21.84
CA THR A 79 25.77 -49.81 -22.81
C THR A 79 26.01 -48.33 -23.13
N GLN A 80 26.14 -47.97 -24.41
CA GLN A 80 26.11 -46.57 -24.81
C GLN A 80 24.80 -45.92 -24.32
N PRO A 81 24.83 -44.70 -23.74
CA PRO A 81 23.61 -44.04 -23.32
C PRO A 81 22.79 -43.70 -24.57
N THR A 82 21.67 -44.40 -24.76
CA THR A 82 20.68 -44.06 -25.78
C THR A 82 20.11 -42.68 -25.42
N GLU A 83 20.35 -41.67 -26.26
CA GLU A 83 19.81 -40.33 -26.06
C GLU A 83 18.30 -40.41 -25.89
N THR A 84 17.79 -39.93 -24.75
CA THR A 84 16.37 -40.11 -24.45
C THR A 84 15.54 -39.13 -25.27
N LYS A 85 14.27 -39.46 -25.53
CA LYS A 85 13.33 -38.52 -26.17
C LYS A 85 13.27 -37.17 -25.44
N SER A 86 13.55 -37.14 -24.13
CA SER A 86 13.62 -35.92 -23.32
C SER A 86 14.83 -35.05 -23.66
N ASP A 87 15.98 -35.63 -24.00
CA ASP A 87 17.20 -34.88 -24.29
C ASP A 87 17.13 -34.28 -25.69
N ASN A 88 16.54 -35.01 -26.64
CA ASN A 88 16.24 -34.48 -27.97
C ASN A 88 15.21 -33.34 -27.91
N ALA A 89 14.14 -33.47 -27.11
CA ALA A 89 13.19 -32.38 -26.91
C ALA A 89 13.85 -31.13 -26.29
N LYS A 90 14.81 -31.29 -25.36
CA LYS A 90 15.58 -30.17 -24.80
C LYS A 90 16.46 -29.48 -25.85
N LYS A 91 17.26 -30.24 -26.61
CA LYS A 91 18.09 -29.71 -27.71
C LYS A 91 17.25 -28.99 -28.77
N GLU A 92 16.07 -29.54 -29.09
CA GLU A 92 15.15 -28.97 -30.06
C GLU A 92 14.52 -27.68 -29.55
N ILE A 93 14.11 -27.60 -28.28
CA ILE A 93 13.68 -26.34 -27.65
C ILE A 93 14.81 -25.31 -27.65
N GLU A 94 16.03 -25.68 -27.26
CA GLU A 94 17.19 -24.76 -27.31
C GLU A 94 17.45 -24.22 -28.72
N SER A 95 17.29 -25.05 -29.75
CA SER A 95 17.39 -24.62 -31.15
C SER A 95 16.27 -23.64 -31.53
N ILE A 96 15.01 -23.97 -31.20
CA ILE A 96 13.85 -23.11 -31.50
C ILE A 96 13.94 -21.78 -30.75
N VAL A 97 14.41 -21.80 -29.49
CA VAL A 97 14.64 -20.59 -28.68
C VAL A 97 15.72 -19.71 -29.30
N LYS A 98 16.84 -20.28 -29.78
CA LYS A 98 17.89 -19.54 -30.51
C LYS A 98 17.38 -18.95 -31.81
N ASP A 99 16.60 -19.72 -32.58
CA ASP A 99 15.99 -19.24 -33.83
C ASP A 99 14.99 -18.11 -33.56
N LEU A 100 14.08 -18.27 -32.59
CA LEU A 100 13.15 -17.22 -32.18
C LEU A 100 13.89 -15.96 -31.75
N PHE A 101 14.89 -16.09 -30.87
CA PHE A 101 15.73 -14.98 -30.40
C PHE A 101 16.34 -14.19 -31.57
N LEU A 102 17.05 -14.87 -32.47
CA LEU A 102 17.71 -14.22 -33.62
C LEU A 102 16.69 -13.56 -34.56
N ASN A 103 15.56 -14.22 -34.83
CA ASN A 103 14.55 -13.73 -35.76
C ASN A 103 13.68 -12.60 -35.18
N MET A 104 13.57 -12.46 -33.85
CA MET A 104 12.86 -11.34 -33.22
C MET A 104 13.78 -10.17 -32.89
N GLN A 105 15.06 -10.42 -32.57
CA GLN A 105 16.02 -9.36 -32.26
C GLN A 105 16.31 -8.46 -33.47
N ILE A 106 16.35 -9.01 -34.69
CA ILE A 106 16.62 -8.23 -35.91
C ILE A 106 15.48 -7.24 -36.24
N PRO A 107 14.19 -7.64 -36.28
CA PRO A 107 13.07 -6.71 -36.41
C PRO A 107 13.01 -5.69 -35.27
N LEU A 108 13.25 -6.09 -34.02
CA LEU A 108 13.23 -5.16 -32.88
C LEU A 108 14.31 -4.09 -33.02
N ARG A 109 15.55 -4.47 -33.37
CA ARG A 109 16.63 -3.52 -33.67
C ARG A 109 16.26 -2.58 -34.81
N ARG A 110 15.67 -3.10 -35.90
CA ARG A 110 15.19 -2.26 -37.02
C ARG A 110 14.10 -1.26 -36.59
N LYS A 111 13.16 -1.67 -35.73
CA LYS A 111 12.15 -0.76 -35.14
C LYS A 111 12.78 0.28 -34.22
N LEU A 112 13.74 -0.12 -33.38
CA LEU A 112 14.50 0.78 -32.51
C LEU A 112 15.30 1.80 -33.33
N ASP A 113 15.99 1.37 -34.40
CA ASP A 113 16.75 2.23 -35.30
C ASP A 113 15.86 3.15 -36.15
N ALA A 114 14.68 2.67 -36.57
CA ALA A 114 13.68 3.52 -37.21
C ALA A 114 13.16 4.59 -36.24
N LYS A 115 12.86 4.21 -34.98
CA LYS A 115 12.43 5.16 -33.94
C LYS A 115 13.53 6.15 -33.57
N ARG A 116 14.79 5.72 -33.47
CA ARG A 116 15.95 6.61 -33.31
C ARG A 116 16.04 7.63 -34.44
N LYS A 117 15.89 7.21 -35.70
CA LYS A 117 15.87 8.12 -36.86
C LYS A 117 14.71 9.10 -36.81
N GLU A 118 13.50 8.65 -36.46
CA GLU A 118 12.33 9.51 -36.25
C GLU A 118 12.56 10.53 -35.11
N CYS A 119 13.22 10.11 -34.02
CA CYS A 119 13.62 11.02 -32.94
C CYS A 119 14.65 12.05 -33.42
N MET A 120 15.71 11.63 -34.12
CA MET A 120 16.75 12.52 -34.66
C MET A 120 16.16 13.58 -35.60
N LEU A 121 15.28 13.18 -36.53
CA LEU A 121 14.59 14.12 -37.42
C LEU A 121 13.75 15.14 -36.63
N ARG A 122 12.97 14.67 -35.64
CA ARG A 122 12.22 15.55 -34.72
C ARG A 122 13.13 16.41 -33.84
N TRP A 123 14.43 16.12 -33.74
CA TRP A 123 15.41 16.96 -33.04
C TRP A 123 16.00 18.03 -33.95
N GLU A 124 16.30 17.69 -35.21
CA GLU A 124 16.71 18.66 -36.23
C GLU A 124 15.62 19.73 -36.44
N GLU A 125 14.34 19.36 -36.45
CA GLU A 125 13.19 20.27 -36.55
C GLU A 125 13.00 21.21 -35.34
N ARG A 126 13.46 20.81 -34.16
CA ARG A 126 13.17 21.49 -32.88
C ARG A 126 14.27 22.44 -32.40
N SER A 127 15.31 22.67 -33.21
CA SER A 127 16.42 23.58 -32.87
C SER A 127 17.10 23.23 -31.52
N TYR A 128 17.35 21.95 -31.27
CA TYR A 128 18.14 21.52 -30.11
C TYR A 128 19.55 22.14 -30.16
N PRO A 129 20.21 22.34 -29.00
CA PRO A 129 21.60 22.78 -28.96
C PRO A 129 22.47 21.93 -29.89
N GLY A 130 23.14 22.56 -30.85
CA GLY A 130 23.94 21.85 -31.87
C GLY A 130 25.02 20.95 -31.26
N THR A 131 25.47 21.26 -30.04
CA THR A 131 26.37 20.42 -29.23
C THR A 131 25.83 19.02 -28.96
N ILE A 132 24.53 18.88 -28.68
CA ILE A 132 23.89 17.58 -28.42
C ILE A 132 23.80 16.76 -29.71
N ILE A 133 23.42 17.39 -30.82
CA ILE A 133 23.35 16.74 -32.15
C ILE A 133 24.75 16.26 -32.56
N THR A 134 25.78 17.10 -32.39
CA THR A 134 27.18 16.72 -32.63
C THR A 134 27.62 15.55 -31.75
N ALA A 135 27.34 15.59 -30.45
CA ALA A 135 27.72 14.52 -29.52
C ALA A 135 27.04 13.18 -29.88
N VAL A 136 25.75 13.19 -30.24
CA VAL A 136 25.04 11.99 -30.74
C VAL A 136 25.60 11.52 -32.09
N SER A 137 26.01 12.42 -32.98
CA SER A 137 26.70 12.05 -34.22
C SER A 137 28.05 11.37 -33.93
N GLU A 138 28.82 11.86 -32.96
CA GLU A 138 30.10 11.28 -32.55
C GLU A 138 29.96 9.89 -31.92
N ILE A 139 28.87 9.63 -31.18
CA ILE A 139 28.48 8.29 -30.70
C ILE A 139 28.21 7.37 -31.89
N ASN A 140 27.43 7.83 -32.88
CA ASN A 140 27.10 7.05 -34.08
C ASN A 140 28.35 6.71 -34.92
N ILE A 141 29.30 7.64 -35.03
CA ILE A 141 30.60 7.40 -35.70
C ILE A 141 31.39 6.33 -34.94
N ALA A 142 31.57 6.50 -33.62
CA ALA A 142 32.29 5.52 -32.79
C ALA A 142 31.64 4.12 -32.83
N MET A 143 30.31 4.05 -32.90
CA MET A 143 29.55 2.82 -33.09
C MET A 143 29.78 2.18 -34.47
N THR A 144 29.78 2.99 -35.53
CA THR A 144 30.03 2.53 -36.92
C THR A 144 31.45 1.99 -37.09
N ASP A 145 32.42 2.67 -36.50
CA ASP A 145 33.85 2.29 -36.49
C ASP A 145 34.15 1.11 -35.54
N LYS A 146 33.15 0.62 -34.79
CA LYS A 146 33.26 -0.41 -33.74
C LYS A 146 34.25 -0.04 -32.62
N ASN A 147 34.48 1.26 -32.41
CA ASN A 147 35.30 1.78 -31.33
C ASN A 147 34.46 1.91 -30.04
N TRP A 148 34.15 0.75 -29.46
CA TRP A 148 33.20 0.64 -28.35
C TRP A 148 33.60 1.44 -27.10
N LYS A 149 34.90 1.54 -26.80
CA LYS A 149 35.40 2.32 -25.67
C LYS A 149 35.13 3.82 -25.85
N ASP A 150 35.40 4.35 -27.04
CA ASP A 150 35.12 5.74 -27.40
C ASP A 150 33.61 6.02 -27.42
N CYS A 151 32.83 5.10 -27.97
CA CYS A 151 31.36 5.17 -27.95
C CYS A 151 30.81 5.31 -26.52
N VAL A 152 31.31 4.51 -25.57
CA VAL A 152 30.91 4.57 -24.15
C VAL A 152 31.31 5.89 -23.50
N GLN A 153 32.55 6.34 -23.71
CA GLN A 153 33.04 7.60 -23.16
C GLN A 153 32.23 8.80 -23.67
N LYS A 154 31.93 8.83 -24.98
CA LYS A 154 31.06 9.84 -25.60
C LYS A 154 29.61 9.75 -25.10
N THR A 155 29.08 8.54 -24.90
CA THR A 155 27.71 8.36 -24.38
C THR A 155 27.61 8.90 -22.94
N ASN A 156 28.56 8.59 -22.06
CA ASN A 156 28.62 9.15 -20.70
C ASN A 156 28.72 10.68 -20.71
N ALA A 157 29.67 11.25 -21.48
CA ALA A 157 29.83 12.70 -21.59
C ALA A 157 28.57 13.41 -22.14
N THR A 158 27.83 12.74 -23.04
CA THR A 158 26.56 13.28 -23.56
C THR A 158 25.46 13.23 -22.50
N VAL A 159 25.36 12.14 -21.72
CA VAL A 159 24.43 12.06 -20.57
C VAL A 159 24.72 13.19 -19.56
N GLU A 160 25.98 13.38 -19.17
CA GLU A 160 26.39 14.47 -18.26
C GLU A 160 26.00 15.85 -18.80
N MET A 161 26.21 16.09 -20.09
CA MET A 161 25.79 17.33 -20.76
C MET A 161 24.26 17.55 -20.69
N ILE A 162 23.48 16.46 -20.72
CA ILE A 162 22.01 16.52 -20.74
C ILE A 162 21.40 16.66 -19.34
N GLU A 163 22.01 16.07 -18.31
CA GLU A 163 21.55 16.21 -16.92
C GLU A 163 21.66 17.64 -16.37
N ILE A 164 22.41 18.53 -17.06
CA ILE A 164 22.51 19.96 -16.74
C ILE A 164 21.20 20.71 -17.10
N PHE A 165 20.40 20.20 -18.04
CA PHE A 165 19.16 20.88 -18.47
C PHE A 165 18.01 20.62 -17.49
N PRO A 166 17.18 21.63 -17.17
CA PRO A 166 16.03 21.44 -16.28
C PRO A 166 15.06 20.38 -16.84
N PRO A 167 14.55 19.45 -16.00
CA PRO A 167 13.73 18.32 -16.46
C PRO A 167 12.37 18.71 -17.07
N ASN A 168 12.04 20.01 -17.06
CA ASN A 168 10.79 20.60 -17.52
C ASN A 168 10.93 21.40 -18.84
N GLU A 169 12.14 21.76 -19.27
CA GLU A 169 12.36 22.72 -20.37
C GLU A 169 12.66 22.06 -21.73
N LEU A 170 13.02 20.78 -21.71
CA LEU A 170 13.28 19.93 -22.88
C LEU A 170 12.62 18.56 -22.64
N PRO A 171 12.37 17.73 -23.68
CA PRO A 171 12.04 16.32 -23.51
C PRO A 171 13.32 15.53 -23.18
N VAL A 172 13.98 15.93 -22.08
CA VAL A 172 15.22 15.34 -21.54
C VAL A 172 15.08 13.83 -21.42
N GLN A 173 13.89 13.35 -21.03
CA GLN A 173 13.55 11.94 -20.89
C GLN A 173 13.62 11.16 -22.22
N GLU A 174 13.10 11.71 -23.32
CA GLU A 174 13.13 11.09 -24.66
C GLU A 174 14.56 11.06 -25.21
N LEU A 175 15.31 12.14 -24.98
CA LEU A 175 16.72 12.28 -25.35
C LEU A 175 17.62 11.29 -24.58
N LEU A 176 17.48 11.22 -23.25
CA LEU A 176 18.20 10.26 -22.41
C LEU A 176 17.85 8.81 -22.79
N MET A 177 16.58 8.44 -22.96
CA MET A 177 16.22 7.07 -23.38
C MET A 177 16.87 6.66 -24.71
N ASN A 178 16.87 7.56 -25.71
CA ASN A 178 17.57 7.29 -26.97
C ASN A 178 19.07 7.10 -26.73
N ILE A 179 19.71 7.97 -25.94
CA ILE A 179 21.15 7.89 -25.62
C ILE A 179 21.49 6.61 -24.85
N TYR A 180 20.71 6.25 -23.83
CA TYR A 180 20.88 5.00 -23.09
C TYR A 180 20.67 3.76 -23.96
N SER A 181 19.82 3.84 -24.99
CA SER A 181 19.69 2.74 -25.95
C SER A 181 20.97 2.49 -26.76
N TYR A 182 21.83 3.49 -27.00
CA TYR A 182 23.11 3.30 -27.69
C TYR A 182 24.15 2.54 -26.85
N PHE A 183 23.97 2.42 -25.52
CA PHE A 183 24.77 1.45 -24.76
C PHE A 183 24.45 -0.01 -25.13
N SER A 184 23.31 -0.34 -25.76
CA SER A 184 23.01 -1.76 -26.03
C SER A 184 23.86 -2.40 -27.14
N PRO A 185 23.85 -1.88 -28.39
CA PRO A 185 24.57 -2.49 -29.51
C PRO A 185 26.08 -2.59 -29.28
N THR A 186 26.65 -1.52 -28.72
CA THR A 186 28.08 -1.27 -28.44
C THR A 186 28.80 -2.41 -27.71
N TYR A 187 28.09 -3.15 -26.84
CA TYR A 187 28.65 -4.29 -26.12
C TYR A 187 28.15 -5.65 -26.67
N ALA A 188 26.95 -5.67 -27.25
CA ALA A 188 26.33 -6.91 -27.73
C ALA A 188 27.04 -7.52 -28.95
N GLU A 189 27.66 -6.70 -29.81
CA GLU A 189 28.26 -7.18 -31.06
C GLU A 189 29.65 -7.78 -30.92
N ASN A 190 30.32 -7.58 -29.79
CA ASN A 190 31.64 -8.16 -29.52
C ASN A 190 31.59 -9.57 -28.90
N TRP A 191 30.45 -10.00 -28.34
CA TRP A 191 30.27 -11.28 -27.62
C TRP A 191 31.28 -11.56 -26.46
N ASP A 192 32.16 -10.61 -26.13
CA ASP A 192 32.97 -10.61 -24.93
C ASP A 192 32.15 -10.14 -23.74
N PHE A 193 31.34 -11.07 -23.22
CA PHE A 193 30.55 -10.85 -22.01
C PHE A 193 31.41 -10.53 -20.80
N LYS A 194 32.70 -10.92 -20.76
CA LYS A 194 33.56 -10.68 -19.60
C LYS A 194 33.94 -9.20 -19.51
N MET A 195 34.43 -8.62 -20.60
CA MET A 195 34.70 -7.17 -20.66
C MET A 195 33.39 -6.36 -20.50
N THR A 196 32.26 -6.91 -20.96
CA THR A 196 30.94 -6.32 -20.71
C THR A 196 30.56 -6.36 -19.22
N ILE A 197 30.90 -7.39 -18.45
CA ILE A 197 30.63 -7.45 -16.99
C ILE A 197 31.46 -6.42 -16.22
N GLU A 198 32.77 -6.33 -16.49
CA GLU A 198 33.71 -5.51 -15.69
C GLU A 198 33.41 -3.99 -15.74
N TYR A 199 32.79 -3.48 -16.81
CA TYR A 199 32.50 -2.04 -16.97
C TYR A 199 31.05 -1.63 -16.64
N HIS A 200 30.17 -2.54 -16.21
CA HIS A 200 28.72 -2.36 -16.46
C HIS A 200 27.80 -2.69 -15.28
N ASP A 201 28.24 -3.46 -14.29
CA ASP A 201 27.40 -3.86 -13.14
C ASP A 201 27.01 -2.67 -12.23
N ASN A 202 27.81 -1.60 -12.16
CA ASN A 202 27.51 -0.43 -11.33
C ASN A 202 26.90 0.71 -12.14
N ASP A 203 27.61 1.22 -13.15
CA ASP A 203 27.26 2.50 -13.78
C ASP A 203 25.99 2.42 -14.62
N TRP A 204 25.83 1.38 -15.45
CA TRP A 204 24.68 1.27 -16.34
C TRP A 204 23.38 0.92 -15.60
N ILE A 205 23.44 0.02 -14.60
CA ILE A 205 22.26 -0.32 -13.79
C ILE A 205 21.82 0.90 -12.98
N CYS A 206 22.74 1.59 -12.30
CA CYS A 206 22.42 2.83 -11.58
C CYS A 206 21.85 3.91 -12.51
N ALA A 207 22.43 4.09 -13.69
CA ALA A 207 21.97 5.08 -14.65
C ALA A 207 20.58 4.75 -15.24
N VAL A 208 20.33 3.48 -15.56
CA VAL A 208 19.03 3.01 -16.06
C VAL A 208 17.96 3.03 -14.96
N GLU A 209 18.29 2.71 -13.70
CA GLU A 209 17.35 2.87 -12.59
C GLU A 209 17.05 4.35 -12.29
N LYS A 210 18.06 5.23 -12.36
CA LYS A 210 17.90 6.69 -12.23
C LYS A 210 17.00 7.23 -13.36
N LEU A 211 17.17 6.72 -14.58
CA LEU A 211 16.28 7.03 -15.70
C LEU A 211 14.86 6.52 -15.45
N LEU A 212 14.68 5.25 -15.08
CA LEU A 212 13.35 4.66 -14.84
C LEU A 212 12.61 5.29 -13.65
N LYS A 213 13.33 5.92 -12.71
CA LYS A 213 12.75 6.77 -11.64
C LYS A 213 12.32 8.16 -12.13
N THR A 214 12.83 8.64 -13.25
CA THR A 214 12.59 9.99 -13.79
C THR A 214 11.76 10.02 -15.08
N VAL A 215 11.61 8.87 -15.75
CA VAL A 215 10.78 8.68 -16.94
C VAL A 215 9.49 7.96 -16.54
N PRO A 216 8.32 8.64 -16.54
CA PRO A 216 7.05 7.97 -16.24
C PRO A 216 6.67 6.97 -17.34
N GLU A 217 6.53 5.69 -16.94
CA GLU A 217 6.16 4.55 -17.80
C GLU A 217 4.84 4.80 -18.55
N GLU A 218 3.95 5.61 -17.97
CA GLU A 218 2.65 5.99 -18.54
C GLU A 218 2.77 6.95 -19.74
N LYS A 219 3.85 7.74 -19.81
CA LYS A 219 4.07 8.75 -20.87
C LYS A 219 4.88 8.20 -22.04
N TYR A 220 5.78 7.26 -21.78
CA TYR A 220 6.68 6.66 -22.77
C TYR A 220 6.73 5.12 -22.69
N PRO A 221 5.57 4.42 -22.69
CA PRO A 221 5.52 2.98 -22.42
C PRO A 221 6.24 2.15 -23.50
N TYR A 222 6.33 2.64 -24.73
CA TYR A 222 7.00 1.96 -25.84
C TYR A 222 8.52 1.97 -25.66
N GLU A 223 9.10 3.14 -25.41
CA GLU A 223 10.54 3.34 -25.19
C GLU A 223 11.02 2.66 -23.90
N VAL A 224 10.22 2.74 -22.83
CA VAL A 224 10.51 2.08 -21.55
C VAL A 224 10.44 0.54 -21.69
N ALA A 225 9.50 0.00 -22.47
CA ALA A 225 9.46 -1.43 -22.78
C ALA A 225 10.71 -1.90 -23.55
N LEU A 226 11.14 -1.15 -24.57
CA LEU A 226 12.36 -1.45 -25.32
C LEU A 226 13.61 -1.43 -24.43
N LEU A 227 13.71 -0.47 -23.51
CA LEU A 227 14.81 -0.44 -22.55
C LEU A 227 14.77 -1.65 -21.61
N TYR A 228 13.60 -1.98 -21.05
CA TYR A 228 13.43 -3.16 -20.21
C TYR A 228 13.72 -4.48 -20.95
N PHE A 229 13.45 -4.56 -22.26
CA PHE A 229 13.81 -5.71 -23.09
C PHE A 229 15.32 -5.87 -23.23
N GLU A 230 16.05 -4.80 -23.55
CA GLU A 230 17.51 -4.82 -23.64
C GLU A 230 18.16 -5.19 -22.28
N ILE A 231 17.63 -4.67 -21.16
CA ILE A 231 18.04 -5.11 -19.80
C ILE A 231 17.81 -6.61 -19.62
N THR A 232 16.58 -7.08 -19.84
CA THR A 232 16.19 -8.48 -19.59
C THR A 232 17.03 -9.45 -20.43
N MET A 233 17.25 -9.13 -21.71
CA MET A 233 18.10 -9.90 -22.61
C MET A 233 19.55 -10.03 -22.11
N ARG A 234 20.11 -8.96 -21.55
CA ARG A 234 21.45 -8.96 -20.94
C ARG A 234 21.51 -9.81 -19.68
N TYR A 235 20.55 -9.67 -18.76
CA TYR A 235 20.47 -10.50 -17.56
C TYR A 235 20.32 -12.00 -17.87
N LEU A 236 19.62 -12.33 -18.96
CA LEU A 236 19.48 -13.70 -19.47
C LEU A 236 20.79 -14.24 -20.06
N ALA A 237 21.48 -13.46 -20.88
CA ALA A 237 22.78 -13.83 -21.45
C ALA A 237 23.89 -13.99 -20.38
N LEU A 238 23.86 -13.15 -19.33
CA LEU A 238 24.85 -13.16 -18.25
C LEU A 238 24.60 -14.20 -17.15
N GLN A 239 23.48 -14.95 -17.20
CA GLN A 239 23.05 -15.90 -16.15
C GLN A 239 23.08 -15.30 -14.72
N LYS A 240 22.79 -14.00 -14.61
CA LYS A 240 22.78 -13.24 -13.34
C LYS A 240 21.60 -13.65 -12.44
N SER A 241 21.57 -13.12 -11.22
CA SER A 241 20.66 -13.57 -10.15
C SER A 241 19.19 -13.64 -10.59
N PHE A 242 18.51 -14.66 -10.06
CA PHE A 242 17.14 -14.99 -10.42
C PHE A 242 16.16 -13.82 -10.16
N GLU A 243 16.33 -13.07 -9.06
CA GLU A 243 15.43 -11.95 -8.73
C GLU A 243 15.46 -10.86 -9.81
N ASN A 244 16.64 -10.50 -10.31
CA ASN A 244 16.79 -9.47 -11.35
C ASN A 244 16.18 -9.91 -12.68
N ARG A 245 16.31 -11.20 -13.03
CA ARG A 245 15.64 -11.77 -14.22
C ARG A 245 14.12 -11.61 -14.12
N GLU A 246 13.51 -11.97 -12.99
CA GLU A 246 12.06 -11.86 -12.80
C GLU A 246 11.56 -10.40 -12.77
N TYR A 247 12.30 -9.49 -12.11
CA TYR A 247 11.95 -8.08 -12.00
C TYR A 247 11.89 -7.38 -13.37
N PHE A 248 12.99 -7.40 -14.13
CA PHE A 248 13.05 -6.71 -15.42
C PHE A 248 12.15 -7.36 -16.47
N LYS A 249 12.04 -8.70 -16.47
CA LYS A 249 11.08 -9.45 -17.31
C LYS A 249 9.65 -8.95 -17.09
N SER A 250 9.20 -8.88 -15.83
CA SER A 250 7.82 -8.47 -15.48
C SER A 250 7.54 -7.02 -15.85
N ARG A 251 8.47 -6.12 -15.56
CA ARG A 251 8.40 -4.70 -15.96
C ARG A 251 8.32 -4.52 -17.48
N SER A 252 9.09 -5.30 -18.23
CA SER A 252 9.12 -5.23 -19.69
C SER A 252 7.76 -5.53 -20.32
N LEU A 253 7.04 -6.54 -19.81
CA LEU A 253 5.72 -6.90 -20.29
C LEU A 253 4.63 -5.92 -19.82
N SER A 254 4.78 -5.30 -18.62
CA SER A 254 3.92 -4.18 -18.17
C SER A 254 3.98 -3.03 -19.17
N ALA A 255 5.18 -2.51 -19.43
CA ALA A 255 5.39 -1.39 -20.34
C ALA A 255 4.91 -1.73 -21.77
N ALA A 256 5.18 -2.95 -22.25
CA ALA A 256 4.70 -3.39 -23.57
C ALA A 256 3.17 -3.47 -23.66
N ARG A 257 2.46 -3.88 -22.59
CA ARG A 257 0.99 -3.82 -22.55
C ARG A 257 0.49 -2.38 -22.55
N LYS A 258 1.12 -1.49 -21.77
CA LYS A 258 0.78 -0.05 -21.74
C LYS A 258 0.97 0.62 -23.09
N SER A 259 1.95 0.21 -23.90
CA SER A 259 2.19 0.77 -25.24
C SER A 259 1.12 0.39 -26.27
N LYS A 260 0.34 -0.67 -26.01
CA LYS A 260 -0.65 -1.28 -26.91
C LYS A 260 -0.09 -1.84 -28.22
N ASP A 261 1.23 -1.79 -28.44
CA ASP A 261 1.88 -2.44 -29.60
C ASP A 261 1.86 -3.97 -29.40
N GLN A 262 1.26 -4.68 -30.36
CA GLN A 262 1.09 -6.14 -30.29
C GLN A 262 2.40 -6.91 -30.58
N GLU A 263 3.28 -6.38 -31.43
CA GLU A 263 4.61 -6.97 -31.68
C GLU A 263 5.51 -6.78 -30.44
N LEU A 264 5.41 -5.63 -29.78
CA LEU A 264 6.12 -5.36 -28.53
C LEU A 264 5.63 -6.28 -27.41
N GLN A 265 4.32 -6.52 -27.33
CA GLN A 265 3.75 -7.52 -26.41
C GLN A 265 4.23 -8.95 -26.74
N LEU A 266 4.23 -9.34 -28.02
CA LEU A 266 4.76 -10.64 -28.46
C LEU A 266 6.23 -10.81 -28.06
N PHE A 267 7.03 -9.76 -28.27
CA PHE A 267 8.44 -9.76 -27.85
C PHE A 267 8.57 -9.95 -26.33
N GLY A 268 7.79 -9.19 -25.55
CA GLY A 268 7.78 -9.30 -24.09
C GLY A 268 7.38 -10.68 -23.57
N THR A 269 6.34 -11.29 -24.15
CA THR A 269 5.94 -12.67 -23.78
C THR A 269 6.98 -13.70 -24.24
N MET A 270 7.69 -13.44 -25.33
CA MET A 270 8.79 -14.30 -25.77
C MET A 270 10.07 -14.16 -24.93
N LEU A 271 10.33 -13.01 -24.30
CA LEU A 271 11.35 -12.91 -23.24
C LEU A 271 10.95 -13.71 -22.00
N PHE A 272 9.65 -13.72 -21.66
CA PHE A 272 9.13 -14.59 -20.60
C PHE A 272 9.43 -16.05 -20.88
N VAL A 273 9.11 -16.53 -22.10
CA VAL A 273 9.43 -17.88 -22.58
C VAL A 273 10.93 -18.19 -22.44
N LEU A 274 11.81 -17.28 -22.85
CA LEU A 274 13.27 -17.45 -22.73
C LEU A 274 13.75 -17.53 -21.28
N ALA A 275 13.24 -16.65 -20.41
CA ALA A 275 13.58 -16.60 -18.99
C ALA A 275 13.11 -17.84 -18.23
N GLU A 276 11.91 -18.31 -18.53
CA GLU A 276 11.34 -19.52 -17.95
C GLU A 276 12.09 -20.75 -18.44
N TRP A 277 12.45 -20.83 -19.73
CA TRP A 277 13.27 -21.91 -20.26
C TRP A 277 14.64 -21.99 -19.60
N ILE A 278 15.40 -20.89 -19.54
CA ILE A 278 16.71 -20.86 -18.85
C ILE A 278 16.54 -21.24 -17.38
N SER A 279 15.47 -20.79 -16.73
CA SER A 279 15.20 -21.22 -15.35
C SER A 279 14.96 -22.74 -15.24
N THR A 280 14.36 -23.42 -16.25
CA THR A 280 14.21 -24.89 -16.23
C THR A 280 15.52 -25.67 -16.28
N THR A 281 16.64 -25.09 -16.75
CA THR A 281 17.93 -25.79 -16.82
C THR A 281 18.68 -25.80 -15.49
N ASP A 282 18.44 -24.78 -14.65
CA ASP A 282 19.27 -24.48 -13.47
C ASP A 282 18.66 -25.02 -12.15
N ILE A 283 17.49 -25.67 -12.21
CA ILE A 283 16.67 -26.01 -11.02
C ILE A 283 16.33 -27.50 -10.91
N GLY A 284 16.15 -27.96 -9.66
CA GLY A 284 15.81 -29.35 -9.36
C GLY A 284 14.47 -29.83 -9.96
N PRO A 285 14.26 -31.16 -10.12
CA PRO A 285 13.19 -31.73 -10.94
C PRO A 285 11.76 -31.29 -10.59
N ALA A 286 11.49 -31.04 -9.31
CA ALA A 286 10.18 -30.57 -8.85
C ALA A 286 9.86 -29.16 -9.37
N LYS A 287 10.81 -28.22 -9.26
CA LYS A 287 10.65 -26.87 -9.81
C LYS A 287 10.70 -26.87 -11.35
N GLN A 288 11.52 -27.73 -11.97
CA GLN A 288 11.60 -27.84 -13.43
C GLN A 288 10.22 -28.08 -14.07
N ARG A 289 9.37 -28.94 -13.48
CA ARG A 289 8.02 -29.17 -14.00
C ARG A 289 7.10 -27.97 -13.84
N GLU A 290 7.21 -27.22 -12.74
CA GLU A 290 6.46 -25.96 -12.55
C GLU A 290 6.82 -24.93 -13.63
N TYR A 291 8.12 -24.74 -13.90
CA TYR A 291 8.58 -23.81 -14.92
C TYR A 291 8.20 -24.25 -16.34
N LEU A 292 8.17 -25.55 -16.65
CA LEU A 292 7.63 -26.04 -17.92
C LEU A 292 6.13 -25.73 -18.11
N PHE A 293 5.35 -25.67 -17.02
CA PHE A 293 3.95 -25.22 -17.08
C PHE A 293 3.82 -23.70 -17.25
N ARG A 294 4.64 -22.90 -16.53
CA ARG A 294 4.71 -21.43 -16.76
C ARG A 294 5.08 -21.12 -18.21
N LEU A 295 6.11 -21.80 -18.71
CA LEU A 295 6.58 -21.75 -20.10
C LEU A 295 5.47 -22.08 -21.11
N THR A 296 4.63 -23.06 -20.81
CA THR A 296 3.47 -23.42 -21.67
C THR A 296 2.50 -22.23 -21.78
N PHE A 297 2.14 -21.60 -20.66
CA PHE A 297 1.24 -20.45 -20.66
C PHE A 297 1.85 -19.23 -21.39
N SER A 298 3.12 -18.95 -21.15
CA SER A 298 3.87 -17.89 -21.85
C SER A 298 3.92 -18.15 -23.37
N LEU A 299 4.14 -19.39 -23.79
CA LEU A 299 4.11 -19.81 -25.19
C LEU A 299 2.70 -19.69 -25.81
N GLU A 300 1.64 -20.12 -25.12
CA GLU A 300 0.27 -19.98 -25.61
C GLU A 300 -0.12 -18.51 -25.78
N ARG A 301 0.31 -17.62 -24.88
CA ARG A 301 0.06 -16.18 -25.02
C ARG A 301 0.85 -15.59 -26.19
N SER A 302 2.12 -15.99 -26.36
CA SER A 302 2.90 -15.60 -27.55
C SER A 302 2.29 -16.13 -28.83
N LEU A 303 1.70 -17.33 -28.83
CA LEU A 303 1.03 -17.90 -30.00
C LEU A 303 -0.18 -17.04 -30.41
N GLN A 304 -1.06 -16.70 -29.47
CA GLN A 304 -2.20 -15.82 -29.71
C GLN A 304 -1.78 -14.47 -30.30
N LEU A 305 -0.68 -13.89 -29.80
CA LEU A 305 -0.16 -12.60 -30.29
C LEU A 305 0.45 -12.74 -31.69
N ALA A 306 1.19 -13.82 -31.98
CA ALA A 306 1.73 -14.09 -33.31
C ALA A 306 0.63 -14.37 -34.35
N GLU A 307 -0.43 -15.06 -33.97
CA GLU A 307 -1.61 -15.31 -34.81
C GLU A 307 -2.39 -14.01 -35.09
N CYS A 308 -2.53 -13.12 -34.10
CA CYS A 308 -3.14 -11.79 -34.30
C CYS A 308 -2.34 -10.90 -35.26
N LEU A 309 -1.03 -11.12 -35.39
CA LEU A 309 -0.13 -10.37 -36.27
C LEU A 309 0.01 -10.99 -37.68
N ASP A 310 -0.64 -12.13 -37.97
CA ASP A 310 -0.43 -12.97 -39.16
C ASP A 310 1.06 -13.34 -39.43
N ASP A 311 1.91 -13.34 -38.40
CA ASP A 311 3.30 -13.74 -38.57
C ASP A 311 3.43 -15.26 -38.48
N LYS A 312 3.41 -15.88 -39.66
CA LYS A 312 3.46 -17.33 -39.86
C LYS A 312 4.73 -17.97 -39.27
N ARG A 313 5.84 -17.23 -39.14
CA ARG A 313 7.12 -17.81 -38.72
C ARG A 313 7.26 -17.96 -37.20
N PRO A 314 7.05 -16.94 -36.35
CA PRO A 314 6.90 -17.12 -34.91
C PRO A 314 5.76 -18.07 -34.58
N THR A 315 4.61 -17.98 -35.25
CA THR A 315 3.48 -18.91 -35.07
C THR A 315 3.93 -20.38 -35.20
N SER A 316 4.59 -20.73 -36.30
CA SER A 316 5.10 -22.10 -36.52
C SER A 316 6.16 -22.53 -35.49
N LEU A 317 7.09 -21.64 -35.15
CA LEU A 317 8.15 -21.93 -34.18
C LEU A 317 7.60 -22.09 -32.74
N ILE A 318 6.64 -21.26 -32.33
CA ILE A 318 5.97 -21.32 -31.02
C ILE A 318 5.12 -22.60 -30.91
N GLN A 319 4.36 -22.95 -31.95
CA GLN A 319 3.62 -24.22 -32.01
C GLN A 319 4.56 -25.42 -31.90
N LYS A 320 5.71 -25.38 -32.59
CA LYS A 320 6.73 -26.43 -32.50
C LYS A 320 7.33 -26.51 -31.09
N MET A 321 7.59 -25.38 -30.43
CA MET A 321 8.10 -25.36 -29.06
C MET A 321 7.08 -25.90 -28.05
N LEU A 322 5.80 -25.55 -28.19
CA LEU A 322 4.70 -26.11 -27.37
C LEU A 322 4.65 -27.64 -27.45
N GLN A 323 4.76 -28.22 -28.66
CA GLN A 323 4.80 -29.67 -28.84
C GLN A 323 5.96 -30.34 -28.08
N GLN A 324 7.15 -29.71 -28.05
CA GLN A 324 8.29 -30.23 -27.32
C GLN A 324 8.15 -30.07 -25.79
N VAL A 325 7.58 -28.96 -25.33
CA VAL A 325 7.26 -28.76 -23.90
C VAL A 325 6.24 -29.80 -23.44
N GLU A 326 5.23 -30.13 -24.26
CA GLU A 326 4.31 -31.23 -23.97
C GLU A 326 5.02 -32.59 -23.87
N VAL A 327 6.04 -32.87 -24.69
CA VAL A 327 6.85 -34.10 -24.59
C VAL A 327 7.59 -34.15 -23.26
N LEU A 328 8.15 -33.04 -22.79
CA LEU A 328 8.80 -32.96 -21.46
C LEU A 328 7.81 -33.13 -20.31
N LEU A 329 6.60 -32.54 -20.40
CA LEU A 329 5.56 -32.62 -19.37
C LEU A 329 4.93 -34.02 -19.23
N LYS A 330 4.97 -34.84 -20.29
CA LYS A 330 4.46 -36.22 -20.32
C LYS A 330 5.39 -37.25 -19.63
N ARG A 331 6.57 -36.84 -19.14
CA ARG A 331 7.49 -37.72 -18.39
C ARG A 331 6.90 -38.09 -17.01
N PRO A 332 6.91 -39.38 -16.60
CA PRO A 332 6.48 -39.77 -15.26
C PRO A 332 7.48 -39.28 -14.20
N TYR A 333 6.95 -38.73 -13.09
CA TYR A 333 7.71 -38.30 -11.92
C TYR A 333 7.49 -39.27 -10.74
N PRO A 334 8.35 -39.24 -9.69
CA PRO A 334 8.12 -40.00 -8.46
C PRO A 334 6.72 -39.75 -7.87
N LYS A 335 6.08 -40.81 -7.38
CA LYS A 335 4.65 -40.80 -7.01
C LYS A 335 4.29 -39.75 -5.96
N GLU A 336 5.20 -39.44 -5.02
CA GLU A 336 4.96 -38.41 -3.99
C GLU A 336 4.79 -37.01 -4.62
N ILE A 337 5.63 -36.66 -5.60
CA ILE A 337 5.55 -35.39 -6.32
C ILE A 337 4.30 -35.38 -7.22
N ASP A 338 4.00 -36.50 -7.89
CA ASP A 338 2.87 -36.58 -8.82
C ASP A 338 1.51 -36.48 -8.11
N HIS A 339 1.38 -36.95 -6.86
CA HIS A 339 0.15 -36.80 -6.07
C HIS A 339 -0.07 -35.36 -5.58
N TRP A 340 0.97 -34.70 -5.05
CA TRP A 340 0.91 -33.29 -4.64
C TRP A 340 0.67 -32.35 -5.84
N MET A 341 1.32 -32.63 -6.98
CA MET A 341 1.15 -31.89 -8.22
C MET A 341 -0.25 -32.08 -8.85
N ARG A 342 -0.79 -33.31 -8.90
CA ARG A 342 -2.14 -33.56 -9.45
C ARG A 342 -3.22 -32.74 -8.73
N ARG A 343 -3.10 -32.57 -7.40
CA ARG A 343 -3.97 -31.68 -6.61
C ARG A 343 -3.88 -30.20 -7.00
N LYS A 344 -2.74 -29.71 -7.51
CA LYS A 344 -2.58 -28.33 -8.00
C LYS A 344 -2.86 -28.16 -9.50
N LEU A 345 -3.00 -29.25 -10.27
CA LEU A 345 -3.02 -29.23 -11.74
C LEU A 345 -4.36 -29.60 -12.39
N SER A 346 -5.28 -30.28 -11.71
CA SER A 346 -6.66 -30.45 -12.23
C SER A 346 -7.33 -29.09 -12.51
N MET A 347 -7.07 -28.12 -11.63
CA MET A 347 -7.59 -26.75 -11.66
C MET A 347 -7.29 -25.95 -12.94
N LYS A 348 -6.17 -26.21 -13.63
CA LYS A 348 -5.72 -25.37 -14.77
C LYS A 348 -5.90 -25.99 -16.15
N ILE A 349 -6.04 -27.31 -16.26
CA ILE A 349 -6.15 -27.98 -17.57
C ILE A 349 -7.60 -28.00 -18.09
N LYS A 350 -8.61 -28.01 -17.20
CA LYS A 350 -10.04 -27.97 -17.58
C LYS A 350 -10.45 -26.72 -18.36
N TYR A 351 -9.83 -25.56 -18.07
CA TYR A 351 -10.11 -24.28 -18.76
C TYR A 351 -9.89 -24.33 -20.29
N ARG A 352 -9.13 -25.30 -20.82
CA ARG A 352 -8.82 -25.40 -22.27
C ARG A 352 -9.98 -25.95 -23.12
N TRP A 353 -11.04 -26.51 -22.52
CA TRP A 353 -12.11 -27.22 -23.24
C TRP A 353 -13.45 -26.47 -23.36
N ILE A 354 -13.60 -25.32 -22.70
CA ILE A 354 -14.85 -24.55 -22.72
C ILE A 354 -14.82 -23.52 -23.87
N LYS A 355 -14.98 -23.99 -25.11
CA LYS A 355 -15.29 -23.13 -26.26
C LYS A 355 -16.51 -23.55 -27.09
N THR A 356 -17.18 -24.65 -26.73
CA THR A 356 -18.52 -25.03 -27.25
C THR A 356 -19.32 -25.76 -26.15
N PRO A 357 -20.62 -25.47 -25.93
CA PRO A 357 -21.43 -26.12 -24.89
C PRO A 357 -21.77 -27.60 -25.09
N SER A 358 -21.23 -28.27 -26.12
CA SER A 358 -21.70 -29.57 -26.62
C SER A 358 -21.14 -30.81 -25.92
N HIS A 359 -20.26 -30.66 -24.92
CA HIS A 359 -19.51 -31.78 -24.32
C HIS A 359 -19.56 -31.91 -22.79
N LEU A 360 -20.48 -31.20 -22.13
CA LEU A 360 -20.84 -31.52 -20.74
C LEU A 360 -21.93 -32.60 -20.74
N ASP A 361 -21.55 -33.85 -20.45
CA ASP A 361 -22.49 -34.93 -20.18
C ASP A 361 -23.33 -34.58 -18.94
N GLY A 362 -24.66 -34.63 -19.07
CA GLY A 362 -25.61 -34.16 -18.08
C GLY A 362 -25.83 -35.12 -16.90
N SER A 363 -24.84 -35.94 -16.57
CA SER A 363 -24.96 -37.04 -15.60
C SER A 363 -24.81 -36.61 -14.13
N SER A 364 -24.35 -35.38 -13.84
CA SER A 364 -24.38 -34.85 -12.47
C SER A 364 -25.73 -34.22 -12.11
N LEU A 365 -26.39 -34.80 -11.09
CA LEU A 365 -27.66 -34.32 -10.54
C LEU A 365 -27.64 -32.83 -10.12
N PRO A 366 -26.52 -32.25 -9.63
CA PRO A 366 -26.41 -30.82 -9.35
C PRO A 366 -26.57 -29.93 -10.57
N LEU A 367 -25.83 -30.19 -11.66
CA LEU A 367 -25.86 -29.36 -12.86
C LEU A 367 -27.24 -29.39 -13.53
N LEU A 368 -27.95 -30.53 -13.46
CA LEU A 368 -29.30 -30.65 -14.01
C LEU A 368 -30.33 -29.79 -13.24
N LYS A 369 -30.22 -29.70 -11.91
CA LYS A 369 -31.09 -28.85 -11.07
C LYS A 369 -30.84 -27.36 -11.32
N ILE A 370 -29.57 -26.96 -11.35
CA ILE A 370 -29.15 -25.59 -11.66
C ILE A 370 -29.62 -25.18 -13.07
N LYS A 371 -29.42 -26.06 -14.07
CA LYS A 371 -29.90 -25.84 -15.45
C LYS A 371 -31.41 -25.63 -15.52
N ASN A 372 -32.19 -26.40 -14.78
CA ASN A 372 -33.64 -26.23 -14.72
C ASN A 372 -34.04 -24.90 -14.08
N ALA A 373 -33.45 -24.53 -12.93
CA ALA A 373 -33.71 -23.26 -12.26
C ALA A 373 -33.35 -22.03 -13.12
N ILE A 374 -32.18 -22.05 -13.76
CA ILE A 374 -31.73 -21.03 -14.73
C ILE A 374 -32.72 -20.90 -15.89
N SER A 375 -33.16 -22.01 -16.48
CA SER A 375 -34.11 -21.99 -17.61
C SER A 375 -35.51 -21.47 -17.23
N GLN A 376 -35.80 -21.36 -15.93
CA GLN A 376 -37.02 -20.78 -15.39
C GLN A 376 -36.83 -19.32 -14.92
N GLY A 377 -35.62 -18.76 -15.03
CA GLY A 377 -35.28 -17.43 -14.53
C GLY A 377 -35.15 -17.35 -13.00
N ASP A 378 -35.14 -18.49 -12.30
CA ASP A 378 -35.15 -18.54 -10.84
C ASP A 378 -33.72 -18.49 -10.25
N VAL A 379 -33.16 -17.28 -10.26
CA VAL A 379 -31.85 -16.96 -9.67
C VAL A 379 -31.81 -17.30 -8.17
N PHE A 380 -32.94 -17.20 -7.47
CA PHE A 380 -33.04 -17.47 -6.04
C PHE A 380 -32.95 -18.98 -5.73
N CYS A 381 -33.54 -19.83 -6.58
CA CYS A 381 -33.39 -21.28 -6.47
C CYS A 381 -31.94 -21.72 -6.75
N VAL A 382 -31.24 -21.09 -7.70
CA VAL A 382 -29.79 -21.30 -7.90
C VAL A 382 -28.99 -20.89 -6.65
N GLN A 383 -29.28 -19.71 -6.08
CA GLN A 383 -28.65 -19.25 -4.84
C GLN A 383 -28.84 -20.24 -3.68
N GLN A 384 -30.09 -20.61 -3.36
CA GLN A 384 -30.37 -21.58 -2.31
C GLN A 384 -29.70 -22.93 -2.58
N TYR A 385 -29.58 -23.34 -3.85
CA TYR A 385 -28.87 -24.57 -4.17
C TYR A 385 -27.37 -24.45 -3.88
N LEU A 386 -26.71 -23.36 -4.30
CA LEU A 386 -25.28 -23.12 -4.04
C LEU A 386 -24.96 -23.04 -2.54
N GLU A 387 -25.81 -22.39 -1.75
CA GLU A 387 -25.64 -22.20 -0.30
C GLU A 387 -25.89 -23.48 0.51
N ASN A 388 -26.77 -24.39 0.07
CA ASN A 388 -27.14 -25.60 0.81
C ASN A 388 -26.32 -26.85 0.46
N GLN A 389 -25.48 -26.83 -0.59
CA GLN A 389 -24.60 -27.95 -0.91
C GLN A 389 -23.28 -27.87 -0.12
N ARG A 390 -22.84 -29.02 0.42
CA ARG A 390 -21.43 -29.21 0.79
C ARG A 390 -20.66 -29.58 -0.47
N TRP A 391 -19.94 -28.62 -1.01
CA TRP A 391 -19.04 -28.81 -2.14
C TRP A 391 -17.82 -29.62 -1.70
N GLU A 392 -17.80 -30.93 -2.00
CA GLU A 392 -16.65 -31.79 -1.70
C GLU A 392 -15.44 -31.45 -2.59
N HIS A 393 -15.69 -30.81 -3.74
CA HIS A 393 -14.70 -30.46 -4.76
C HIS A 393 -14.91 -29.04 -5.31
N GLU A 394 -13.85 -28.21 -5.23
CA GLU A 394 -13.81 -26.82 -5.74
C GLU A 394 -14.13 -26.71 -7.25
N ASP A 395 -13.72 -27.71 -8.04
CA ASP A 395 -14.04 -27.83 -9.46
C ASP A 395 -15.56 -27.77 -9.75
N GLU A 396 -16.38 -28.47 -8.97
CA GLU A 396 -17.83 -28.60 -9.24
C GLU A 396 -18.57 -27.27 -9.04
N LEU A 397 -18.15 -26.50 -8.04
CA LEU A 397 -18.63 -25.16 -7.78
C LEU A 397 -18.28 -24.21 -8.93
N ILE A 398 -17.00 -24.18 -9.33
CA ILE A 398 -16.51 -23.32 -10.43
C ILE A 398 -17.24 -23.67 -11.74
N ASP A 399 -17.42 -24.95 -12.03
CA ASP A 399 -18.17 -25.40 -13.21
C ASP A 399 -19.65 -24.98 -13.14
N CYS A 400 -20.31 -25.10 -11.97
CA CYS A 400 -21.68 -24.63 -11.77
C CYS A 400 -21.84 -23.11 -11.93
N LEU A 401 -20.82 -22.32 -11.58
CA LEU A 401 -20.87 -20.85 -11.63
C LEU A 401 -20.50 -20.26 -12.97
N ASN A 402 -19.50 -20.81 -13.65
CA ASN A 402 -19.26 -20.51 -15.06
C ASN A 402 -20.50 -20.86 -15.91
N TYR A 403 -21.16 -21.98 -15.60
CA TYR A 403 -22.44 -22.33 -16.21
C TYR A 403 -23.52 -21.28 -15.89
N SER A 404 -23.70 -20.91 -14.63
CA SER A 404 -24.73 -19.94 -14.23
C SER A 404 -24.53 -18.57 -14.87
N LEU A 405 -23.32 -18.01 -14.83
CA LEU A 405 -23.00 -16.69 -15.40
C LEU A 405 -23.17 -16.64 -16.94
N ALA A 406 -23.09 -17.77 -17.63
CA ALA A 406 -23.28 -17.84 -19.09
C ALA A 406 -24.75 -17.67 -19.54
N PHE A 407 -25.73 -17.82 -18.64
CA PHE A 407 -27.16 -17.82 -18.98
C PHE A 407 -27.98 -16.66 -18.40
N CYS A 408 -27.39 -15.80 -17.57
CA CYS A 408 -28.05 -14.58 -17.11
C CYS A 408 -27.92 -13.42 -18.10
N ASP A 409 -28.88 -12.49 -18.02
CA ASP A 409 -28.70 -11.12 -18.50
C ASP A 409 -27.69 -10.36 -17.63
N ASP A 410 -27.37 -9.11 -17.97
CA ASP A 410 -26.28 -8.41 -17.31
C ASP A 410 -26.60 -8.02 -15.85
N ASP A 411 -27.87 -7.82 -15.51
CA ASP A 411 -28.33 -7.60 -14.13
C ASP A 411 -28.29 -8.90 -13.30
N GLY A 412 -28.72 -10.04 -13.89
CA GLY A 412 -28.59 -11.36 -13.28
C GLY A 412 -27.13 -11.81 -13.11
N LYS A 413 -26.24 -11.48 -14.05
CA LYS A 413 -24.78 -11.69 -13.93
C LYS A 413 -24.20 -10.89 -12.78
N GLN A 414 -24.54 -9.61 -12.65
CA GLN A 414 -24.08 -8.77 -11.54
C GLN A 414 -24.57 -9.31 -10.20
N THR A 415 -25.85 -9.68 -10.12
CA THR A 415 -26.47 -10.23 -8.92
C THR A 415 -25.81 -11.55 -8.50
N MET A 416 -25.71 -12.54 -9.39
CA MET A 416 -25.05 -13.81 -9.07
C MET A 416 -23.56 -13.66 -8.80
N SER A 417 -22.87 -12.74 -9.50
CA SER A 417 -21.48 -12.41 -9.18
C SER A 417 -21.36 -11.88 -7.76
N LYS A 418 -22.24 -10.97 -7.32
CA LYS A 418 -22.26 -10.45 -5.93
C LYS A 418 -22.40 -11.57 -4.90
N HIS A 419 -23.39 -12.45 -5.09
CA HIS A 419 -23.65 -13.55 -4.16
C HIS A 419 -22.52 -14.58 -4.14
N PHE A 420 -22.01 -14.98 -5.32
CA PHE A 420 -20.89 -15.90 -5.40
C PHE A 420 -19.63 -15.32 -4.77
N ILE A 421 -19.32 -14.07 -5.08
CA ILE A 421 -18.14 -13.39 -4.56
C ILE A 421 -18.22 -13.24 -3.04
N SER A 422 -19.37 -12.86 -2.47
CA SER A 422 -19.59 -12.90 -1.00
C SER A 422 -19.39 -14.30 -0.43
N TRP A 423 -19.88 -15.34 -1.11
CA TRP A 423 -19.67 -16.73 -0.71
C TRP A 423 -18.17 -17.13 -0.75
N ILE A 424 -17.42 -16.73 -1.78
CA ILE A 424 -15.96 -16.92 -1.84
C ILE A 424 -15.28 -16.23 -0.65
N CYS A 425 -15.65 -14.98 -0.36
CA CYS A 425 -15.12 -14.23 0.79
C CYS A 425 -15.36 -15.01 2.09
N LYS A 426 -16.60 -15.49 2.32
CA LYS A 426 -16.97 -16.31 3.48
C LYS A 426 -16.14 -17.58 3.60
N GLU A 427 -16.00 -18.35 2.52
CA GLU A 427 -15.22 -19.60 2.55
C GLU A 427 -13.71 -19.35 2.70
N PHE A 428 -13.18 -18.24 2.16
CA PHE A 428 -11.79 -17.82 2.45
C PHE A 428 -11.63 -17.54 3.95
N THR A 429 -12.46 -16.66 4.52
CA THR A 429 -12.42 -16.28 5.94
C THR A 429 -12.52 -17.52 6.84
N LYS A 430 -13.44 -18.46 6.55
CA LYS A 430 -13.55 -19.73 7.29
C LYS A 430 -12.29 -20.60 7.21
N SER A 431 -11.67 -20.71 6.03
CA SER A 431 -10.52 -21.58 5.80
C SER A 431 -9.18 -21.00 6.29
N HIS A 432 -9.08 -19.68 6.48
CA HIS A 432 -7.83 -18.97 6.77
C HIS A 432 -7.81 -18.23 8.11
N GLN A 433 -8.46 -18.80 9.14
CA GLN A 433 -8.60 -18.24 10.51
C GLN A 433 -9.52 -16.99 10.51
N PRO A 434 -10.84 -17.18 10.75
CA PRO A 434 -11.85 -16.13 10.59
C PRO A 434 -11.71 -14.98 11.59
N ASP A 435 -10.91 -15.17 12.63
CA ASP A 435 -10.49 -14.20 13.63
C ASP A 435 -9.38 -13.25 13.15
N LYS A 436 -8.74 -13.50 11.98
CA LYS A 436 -7.50 -12.79 11.56
C LYS A 436 -7.48 -12.21 10.15
N VAL A 437 -8.42 -12.61 9.28
CA VAL A 437 -8.41 -12.21 7.86
C VAL A 437 -9.75 -11.64 7.42
N LEU A 438 -9.72 -10.38 6.97
CA LEU A 438 -10.84 -9.70 6.33
C LEU A 438 -10.76 -9.92 4.82
N VAL A 439 -11.87 -10.28 4.19
CA VAL A 439 -11.89 -10.61 2.76
C VAL A 439 -12.90 -9.72 2.06
N TRP A 440 -12.40 -8.73 1.33
CA TRP A 440 -13.21 -7.84 0.52
C TRP A 440 -12.92 -8.12 -0.95
N ALA A 441 -13.95 -8.53 -1.69
CA ALA A 441 -13.83 -8.51 -3.13
C ALA A 441 -14.00 -7.09 -3.64
N ALA A 442 -13.06 -6.67 -4.49
CA ALA A 442 -13.02 -5.30 -4.98
C ALA A 442 -12.54 -5.24 -6.43
N SER A 443 -12.99 -4.20 -7.13
CA SER A 443 -12.49 -3.86 -8.46
C SER A 443 -11.43 -2.76 -8.37
N ILE A 444 -10.33 -2.91 -9.13
CA ILE A 444 -9.37 -1.82 -9.37
C ILE A 444 -9.92 -0.93 -10.49
N ALA A 445 -10.93 -0.14 -10.13
CA ALA A 445 -11.53 0.97 -10.87
C ALA A 445 -11.91 0.77 -12.38
N LYS A 446 -13.19 1.07 -12.64
CA LYS A 446 -13.71 1.74 -13.85
C LYS A 446 -14.05 0.94 -15.11
N ASN A 447 -13.85 -0.37 -15.14
CA ASN A 447 -14.61 -1.25 -16.03
C ASN A 447 -14.85 -2.58 -15.32
N TYR A 448 -16.04 -3.16 -15.47
CA TYR A 448 -16.31 -4.56 -15.12
C TYR A 448 -15.66 -5.54 -16.14
N SER A 449 -14.41 -5.26 -16.54
CA SER A 449 -13.57 -6.22 -17.26
C SER A 449 -13.05 -7.29 -16.30
N ILE A 450 -12.51 -8.36 -16.86
CA ILE A 450 -12.19 -9.64 -16.20
C ILE A 450 -11.15 -9.52 -15.06
N ASP A 451 -10.54 -8.35 -14.89
CA ASP A 451 -9.60 -8.00 -13.81
C ASP A 451 -10.32 -7.72 -12.47
N THR A 452 -11.13 -8.68 -12.01
CA THR A 452 -11.71 -8.67 -10.65
C THR A 452 -10.72 -9.28 -9.66
N TYR A 453 -10.52 -8.63 -8.51
CA TYR A 453 -9.55 -9.06 -7.50
C TYR A 453 -10.24 -9.45 -6.20
N LEU A 454 -9.74 -10.51 -5.56
CA LEU A 454 -10.04 -10.79 -4.16
C LEU A 454 -9.02 -10.02 -3.33
N VAL A 455 -9.43 -9.01 -2.57
CA VAL A 455 -8.52 -8.27 -1.69
C VAL A 455 -8.64 -8.81 -0.28
N LEU A 456 -7.56 -9.42 0.19
CA LEU A 456 -7.40 -9.84 1.57
C LEU A 456 -6.76 -8.70 2.34
N ILE A 457 -7.49 -8.19 3.32
CA ILE A 457 -6.94 -7.29 4.32
C ILE A 457 -6.61 -8.17 5.54
N CYS A 458 -5.32 -8.40 5.76
CA CYS A 458 -4.84 -9.25 6.86
C CYS A 458 -4.40 -8.37 8.02
N ASN A 459 -4.79 -8.76 9.24
CA ASN A 459 -4.60 -7.93 10.43
C ASN A 459 -3.29 -8.27 11.18
N TYR A 460 -2.38 -9.04 10.59
CA TYR A 460 -1.32 -9.71 11.34
C TYR A 460 0.10 -9.27 10.95
N TRP A 461 0.82 -8.70 11.93
CA TRP A 461 2.22 -8.22 11.85
C TRP A 461 3.28 -9.32 11.65
N GLY A 462 2.91 -10.61 11.66
CA GLY A 462 3.85 -11.72 11.59
C GLY A 462 3.69 -12.56 10.33
N ASN A 463 4.50 -12.30 9.31
CA ASN A 463 4.71 -13.15 8.13
C ASN A 463 3.49 -14.01 7.74
N VAL A 464 2.50 -13.39 7.07
CA VAL A 464 1.68 -14.14 6.11
C VAL A 464 2.66 -14.86 5.19
N ASP A 465 2.78 -16.19 5.36
CA ASP A 465 3.84 -17.01 4.76
C ASP A 465 3.96 -16.63 3.29
N GLN A 466 5.16 -16.30 2.82
CA GLN A 466 5.38 -15.68 1.51
C GLN A 466 4.71 -16.51 0.37
N LYS A 467 4.54 -17.82 0.60
CA LYS A 467 3.76 -18.75 -0.25
C LYS A 467 2.31 -18.32 -0.52
N PHE A 468 1.68 -17.53 0.33
CA PHE A 468 0.30 -17.02 0.16
C PHE A 468 0.23 -15.86 -0.81
N LYS A 469 1.24 -14.96 -0.82
CA LYS A 469 1.25 -13.74 -1.64
C LYS A 469 1.21 -14.00 -3.16
N ASP A 470 1.60 -15.20 -3.60
CA ASP A 470 1.61 -15.63 -5.00
C ASP A 470 0.38 -16.48 -5.39
N GLN A 471 -0.69 -16.51 -4.59
CA GLN A 471 -1.84 -17.40 -4.82
C GLN A 471 -3.01 -16.72 -5.53
N CYS A 472 -3.77 -17.53 -6.26
CA CYS A 472 -5.14 -17.22 -6.65
C CYS A 472 -6.08 -18.08 -5.80
N PHE A 473 -7.27 -17.57 -5.46
CA PHE A 473 -8.29 -18.32 -4.72
C PHE A 473 -9.55 -18.44 -5.57
N PHE A 474 -10.04 -19.68 -5.80
CA PHE A 474 -11.01 -19.97 -6.87
C PHE A 474 -10.64 -19.35 -8.24
N GLY A 475 -9.34 -19.24 -8.53
CA GLY A 475 -8.82 -18.61 -9.75
C GLY A 475 -8.76 -17.08 -9.75
N LEU A 476 -9.36 -16.39 -8.76
CA LEU A 476 -9.26 -14.93 -8.62
C LEU A 476 -7.86 -14.52 -8.11
N PRO A 477 -7.21 -13.49 -8.70
CA PRO A 477 -5.97 -12.94 -8.16
C PRO A 477 -6.19 -12.35 -6.77
N VAL A 478 -5.29 -12.68 -5.85
CA VAL A 478 -5.39 -12.30 -4.44
C VAL A 478 -4.39 -11.18 -4.14
N ILE A 479 -4.88 -10.06 -3.63
CA ILE A 479 -4.05 -8.94 -3.14
C ILE A 479 -4.03 -8.98 -1.62
N TYR A 480 -2.85 -8.97 -1.01
CA TYR A 480 -2.67 -8.90 0.44
C TYR A 480 -2.31 -7.48 0.83
N GLN A 481 -3.21 -6.81 1.54
CA GLN A 481 -2.96 -5.53 2.20
C GLN A 481 -2.86 -5.74 3.71
N GLU A 482 -1.91 -5.09 4.36
CA GLU A 482 -1.83 -5.07 5.82
C GLU A 482 -2.75 -3.98 6.38
N TYR A 483 -3.58 -4.34 7.36
CA TYR A 483 -4.61 -3.46 7.94
C TYR A 483 -4.09 -2.11 8.44
N ASN A 484 -2.91 -2.12 9.06
CA ASN A 484 -2.30 -0.91 9.65
C ASN A 484 -1.49 -0.08 8.65
N ASN A 485 -1.30 -0.57 7.42
CA ASN A 485 -0.47 0.08 6.41
C ASN A 485 -1.30 1.09 5.59
N VAL A 486 -1.53 2.23 6.21
CA VAL A 486 -2.24 3.41 5.67
C VAL A 486 -1.26 4.30 4.92
N SER A 487 -1.66 4.88 3.78
CA SER A 487 -0.83 5.83 3.03
C SER A 487 -0.48 7.11 3.83
N ASP A 488 0.79 7.50 3.76
CA ASP A 488 1.34 8.77 4.29
C ASP A 488 0.78 10.04 3.58
N GLU A 489 -0.18 9.90 2.66
CA GLU A 489 -0.81 11.03 1.96
C GLU A 489 -1.41 12.05 2.95
N ASP A 490 -2.14 11.60 3.97
CA ASP A 490 -2.77 12.53 4.90
C ASP A 490 -1.73 13.28 5.74
N GLN A 491 -0.70 12.57 6.22
CA GLN A 491 0.43 13.19 6.91
C GLN A 491 1.14 14.22 6.02
N SER A 492 1.34 13.89 4.74
CA SER A 492 1.94 14.79 3.75
C SER A 492 1.09 16.03 3.50
N VAL A 493 -0.24 15.88 3.48
CA VAL A 493 -1.18 17.02 3.42
C VAL A 493 -1.08 17.87 4.69
N GLN A 494 -1.09 17.24 5.86
CA GLN A 494 -1.09 17.93 7.16
C GLN A 494 0.23 18.66 7.44
N CYS A 495 1.35 18.13 6.98
CA CYS A 495 2.66 18.76 7.06
C CYS A 495 2.91 19.78 5.93
N SER A 496 1.99 19.93 4.98
CA SER A 496 2.16 20.87 3.87
C SER A 496 2.04 22.32 4.33
N LYS A 497 2.88 23.19 3.76
CA LYS A 497 2.84 24.64 3.99
C LYS A 497 1.43 25.22 3.76
N THR A 498 0.77 24.81 2.68
CA THR A 498 -0.61 25.25 2.34
C THR A 498 -1.60 24.97 3.45
N PHE A 499 -1.53 23.80 4.09
CA PHE A 499 -2.43 23.41 5.18
C PHE A 499 -2.14 24.16 6.48
N LEU A 500 -0.86 24.42 6.77
CA LEU A 500 -0.42 25.15 7.97
C LEU A 500 -0.69 26.66 7.90
N GLU A 501 -0.68 27.24 6.70
CA GLU A 501 -0.93 28.68 6.48
C GLU A 501 -2.40 29.04 6.25
N THR A 502 -3.32 28.06 6.32
CA THR A 502 -4.74 28.30 6.00
C THR A 502 -5.69 27.56 6.95
N THR A 503 -6.91 28.05 7.03
CA THR A 503 -8.00 27.52 7.87
C THR A 503 -9.31 27.59 7.08
N LEU A 504 -10.34 26.86 7.53
CA LEU A 504 -11.71 27.06 7.04
C LEU A 504 -12.22 28.42 7.51
N SER A 505 -12.82 29.21 6.63
CA SER A 505 -13.61 30.36 7.10
C SER A 505 -14.87 29.88 7.85
N PRO A 506 -15.43 30.66 8.78
CA PRO A 506 -16.67 30.28 9.50
C PRO A 506 -17.86 29.97 8.56
N ILE A 507 -17.92 30.65 7.40
CA ILE A 507 -18.96 30.42 6.38
C ILE A 507 -18.74 29.06 5.69
N GLU A 508 -17.49 28.74 5.31
CA GLU A 508 -17.15 27.44 4.71
C GLU A 508 -17.37 26.29 5.68
N ALA A 509 -16.97 26.45 6.95
CA ALA A 509 -17.26 25.48 8.00
C ALA A 509 -18.77 25.26 8.11
N LYS A 510 -19.58 26.31 8.32
CA LYS A 510 -21.05 26.21 8.38
C LYS A 510 -21.66 25.52 7.15
N HIS A 511 -21.16 25.82 5.96
CA HIS A 511 -21.60 25.19 4.71
C HIS A 511 -21.22 23.69 4.64
N ALA A 512 -20.02 23.33 5.10
CA ALA A 512 -19.56 21.94 5.10
C ALA A 512 -20.33 21.13 6.13
N ASN A 513 -20.53 21.68 7.33
CA ASN A 513 -21.31 21.08 8.41
C ASN A 513 -22.74 20.79 7.95
N LYS A 514 -23.37 21.71 7.20
CA LYS A 514 -24.68 21.48 6.59
C LYS A 514 -24.67 20.31 5.61
N ILE A 515 -23.72 20.27 4.66
CA ILE A 515 -23.57 19.13 3.74
C ILE A 515 -23.47 17.83 4.54
N LEU A 516 -22.58 17.77 5.53
CA LEU A 516 -22.35 16.57 6.33
C LEU A 516 -23.59 16.13 7.11
N SER A 517 -24.35 17.05 7.69
CA SER A 517 -25.59 16.73 8.40
C SER A 517 -26.66 16.08 7.52
N GLU A 518 -26.67 16.37 6.22
CA GLU A 518 -27.65 15.82 5.27
C GLU A 518 -27.17 14.55 4.53
N VAL A 519 -25.85 14.37 4.34
CA VAL A 519 -25.32 13.26 3.49
C VAL A 519 -24.57 12.15 4.24
N THR A 520 -24.21 12.35 5.53
CA THR A 520 -23.37 11.39 6.27
C THR A 520 -23.96 9.99 6.34
N ASP A 521 -25.24 9.85 6.73
CA ASP A 521 -25.85 8.54 6.89
C ASP A 521 -26.01 7.82 5.55
N TRP A 522 -26.30 8.58 4.48
CA TRP A 522 -26.31 8.03 3.12
C TRP A 522 -24.92 7.52 2.73
N LEU A 523 -23.87 8.33 2.88
CA LEU A 523 -22.49 7.93 2.57
C LEU A 523 -22.06 6.70 3.38
N MET A 524 -22.26 6.71 4.70
CA MET A 524 -21.87 5.60 5.58
C MET A 524 -22.68 4.32 5.33
N ASN A 525 -23.88 4.39 4.75
CA ASN A 525 -24.67 3.22 4.36
C ASN A 525 -24.39 2.73 2.93
N GLN A 526 -23.89 3.59 2.03
CA GLN A 526 -23.60 3.21 0.63
C GLN A 526 -22.19 2.67 0.40
N TYR A 527 -21.22 3.01 1.27
CA TYR A 527 -19.81 2.73 1.03
C TYR A 527 -19.17 1.97 2.20
N SER A 528 -19.00 0.65 2.11
CA SER A 528 -18.40 -0.19 3.15
C SER A 528 -16.92 0.12 3.37
N ASN A 529 -16.24 0.72 2.40
CA ASN A 529 -14.84 1.16 2.53
C ASN A 529 -14.70 2.51 3.26
N LEU A 530 -15.78 3.25 3.54
CA LEU A 530 -15.73 4.57 4.18
C LEU A 530 -15.66 4.46 5.71
N GLU A 531 -14.70 5.14 6.34
CA GLU A 531 -14.49 5.07 7.80
C GLU A 531 -14.70 6.41 8.49
N VAL A 532 -14.22 7.52 7.92
CA VAL A 532 -14.32 8.84 8.53
C VAL A 532 -14.66 9.90 7.50
N ILE A 533 -15.55 10.81 7.86
CA ILE A 533 -15.92 11.97 7.06
C ILE A 533 -15.62 13.23 7.87
N LYS A 534 -14.86 14.18 7.31
CA LYS A 534 -14.59 15.48 7.94
C LYS A 534 -14.48 16.62 6.91
N PRO A 535 -14.76 17.88 7.28
CA PRO A 535 -14.44 19.03 6.42
C PRO A 535 -12.92 19.28 6.41
N CYS A 536 -12.41 19.89 5.34
CA CYS A 536 -11.01 20.31 5.24
C CYS A 536 -10.84 21.54 4.33
N HIS A 537 -9.93 22.45 4.66
CA HIS A 537 -9.65 23.67 3.90
C HIS A 537 -8.61 23.48 2.78
N VAL A 538 -8.01 22.29 2.68
CA VAL A 538 -7.15 21.92 1.53
C VAL A 538 -7.57 20.59 0.95
N ARG A 539 -7.29 20.44 -0.34
CA ARG A 539 -7.50 19.21 -1.10
C ARG A 539 -6.18 18.59 -1.54
N SER A 540 -6.02 17.29 -1.32
CA SER A 540 -5.00 16.47 -1.95
C SER A 540 -5.33 16.26 -3.43
N THR A 541 -4.32 16.39 -4.28
CA THR A 541 -4.37 15.94 -5.66
C THR A 541 -3.04 15.24 -5.95
N LEU A 542 -3.01 14.32 -6.93
CA LEU A 542 -1.94 13.34 -7.20
C LEU A 542 -0.47 13.82 -7.11
N LEU A 543 -0.19 15.13 -7.17
CA LEU A 543 1.14 15.71 -7.00
C LEU A 543 1.18 16.99 -6.13
N LYS A 544 0.04 17.52 -5.65
CA LYS A 544 -0.05 18.85 -5.01
C LYS A 544 -1.20 18.97 -4.02
N VAL A 545 -0.93 19.62 -2.88
CA VAL A 545 -1.96 20.14 -1.97
C VAL A 545 -2.44 21.50 -2.47
N LYS A 546 -3.77 21.69 -2.58
CA LYS A 546 -4.39 22.95 -3.03
C LYS A 546 -5.21 23.57 -1.91
N LYS A 547 -5.18 24.90 -1.79
CA LYS A 547 -6.13 25.66 -0.95
C LYS A 547 -7.50 25.64 -1.64
N GLU A 548 -8.32 24.67 -1.26
CA GLU A 548 -9.64 24.39 -1.82
C GLU A 548 -10.43 23.68 -0.72
N THR A 549 -11.50 24.30 -0.21
CA THR A 549 -12.37 23.68 0.78
C THR A 549 -13.05 22.46 0.18
N CYS A 550 -12.95 21.33 0.90
CA CYS A 550 -13.44 20.04 0.46
C CYS A 550 -14.01 19.21 1.63
N ILE A 551 -14.69 18.13 1.29
CA ILE A 551 -15.04 17.07 2.25
C ILE A 551 -14.04 15.92 2.09
N VAL A 552 -13.32 15.60 3.15
CA VAL A 552 -12.40 14.46 3.19
C VAL A 552 -13.20 13.20 3.52
N LEU A 553 -13.03 12.20 2.67
CA LEU A 553 -13.55 10.84 2.82
C LEU A 553 -12.36 9.93 3.11
N TYR A 554 -12.12 9.60 4.38
CA TYR A 554 -11.14 8.58 4.74
C TYR A 554 -11.77 7.22 4.49
N CYS A 555 -11.16 6.49 3.57
CA CYS A 555 -11.46 5.10 3.32
C CYS A 555 -10.39 4.19 3.92
N ARG A 556 -10.74 2.93 4.19
CA ARG A 556 -9.79 1.94 4.70
C ARG A 556 -8.69 1.64 3.68
N MET A 557 -9.01 1.69 2.38
CA MET A 557 -8.07 1.37 1.31
C MET A 557 -8.44 2.07 -0.02
N LYS A 558 -7.57 2.95 -0.52
CA LYS A 558 -7.83 3.84 -1.67
C LYS A 558 -7.56 3.13 -2.99
N GLY A 559 -8.38 3.43 -4.00
CA GLY A 559 -8.28 2.83 -5.34
C GLY A 559 -9.04 1.51 -5.52
N PHE A 560 -9.65 0.99 -4.46
CA PHE A 560 -10.46 -0.22 -4.46
C PHE A 560 -11.92 0.09 -4.18
N ILE A 561 -12.81 -0.47 -5.00
CA ILE A 561 -14.27 -0.32 -4.87
C ILE A 561 -14.83 -1.71 -4.48
N PRO A 562 -15.45 -1.87 -3.30
CA PRO A 562 -16.11 -3.12 -2.90
C PRO A 562 -17.16 -3.57 -3.90
N PHE A 563 -17.36 -4.89 -4.04
CA PHE A 563 -18.26 -5.41 -5.07
C PHE A 563 -19.71 -4.96 -4.88
N GLY A 564 -20.26 -4.30 -5.91
CA GLY A 564 -21.62 -3.76 -5.90
C GLY A 564 -21.75 -2.38 -5.27
N GLU A 565 -20.62 -1.70 -5.02
CA GLU A 565 -20.56 -0.26 -4.70
C GLU A 565 -20.09 0.55 -5.93
N CYS A 566 -20.16 1.88 -5.82
CA CYS A 566 -19.73 2.82 -6.86
C CYS A 566 -18.39 3.52 -6.51
N GLU A 567 -17.84 4.32 -7.43
CA GLU A 567 -16.85 5.35 -7.05
C GLU A 567 -17.46 6.29 -5.98
N PHE A 568 -16.64 6.79 -5.05
CA PHE A 568 -17.03 7.89 -4.18
C PHE A 568 -17.46 9.12 -5.02
N PRO A 569 -18.48 9.88 -4.60
CA PRO A 569 -18.93 11.06 -5.35
C PRO A 569 -17.80 12.09 -5.36
N LYS A 570 -17.53 12.73 -6.51
CA LYS A 570 -16.43 13.70 -6.69
C LYS A 570 -16.73 15.08 -6.10
N THR A 571 -18.01 15.31 -5.78
CA THR A 571 -18.59 16.52 -5.23
C THR A 571 -19.79 16.11 -4.38
N LEU A 572 -19.98 16.75 -3.23
CA LEU A 572 -21.17 16.64 -2.40
C LEU A 572 -21.91 17.98 -2.45
N SER A 573 -23.22 17.95 -2.71
CA SER A 573 -24.01 19.15 -2.97
C SER A 573 -25.36 19.09 -2.27
N VAL A 574 -25.71 20.16 -1.57
CA VAL A 574 -26.89 20.29 -0.70
C VAL A 574 -27.43 21.71 -0.80
N GLY A 575 -28.69 21.87 -1.21
CA GLY A 575 -29.37 23.18 -1.22
C GLY A 575 -28.62 24.30 -1.94
N GLY A 576 -27.94 24.00 -3.06
CA GLY A 576 -27.13 24.96 -3.82
C GLY A 576 -25.69 25.16 -3.33
N ILE A 577 -25.34 24.65 -2.14
CA ILE A 577 -23.97 24.55 -1.64
C ILE A 577 -23.33 23.32 -2.29
N SER A 578 -22.06 23.41 -2.68
CA SER A 578 -21.32 22.26 -3.21
C SER A 578 -19.84 22.34 -2.82
N PHE A 579 -19.29 21.22 -2.35
CA PHE A 579 -17.85 21.06 -2.15
C PHE A 579 -17.30 19.85 -2.89
N PRO A 580 -16.07 19.92 -3.43
CA PRO A 580 -15.36 18.75 -3.92
C PRO A 580 -15.09 17.75 -2.79
N THR A 581 -14.92 16.49 -3.16
CA THR A 581 -14.41 15.46 -2.24
C THR A 581 -12.91 15.23 -2.42
N ASP A 582 -12.31 14.76 -1.34
CA ASP A 582 -10.93 14.33 -1.24
C ASP A 582 -10.87 12.95 -0.58
N VAL A 583 -10.52 11.92 -1.33
CA VAL A 583 -10.47 10.54 -0.82
C VAL A 583 -9.05 10.27 -0.32
N ARG A 584 -8.91 9.94 0.96
CA ARG A 584 -7.62 9.62 1.60
C ARG A 584 -7.72 8.25 2.28
N GLU A 585 -6.59 7.69 2.70
CA GLU A 585 -6.60 6.48 3.53
C GLU A 585 -6.57 6.84 5.01
N GLY A 586 -7.31 6.08 5.83
CA GLY A 586 -7.33 6.21 7.28
C GLY A 586 -8.57 5.60 7.90
N PHE A 587 -8.50 5.25 9.19
CA PHE A 587 -9.59 4.66 9.95
C PHE A 587 -9.60 5.17 11.40
N TYR A 588 -10.67 4.88 12.13
CA TYR A 588 -10.81 5.23 13.54
C TYR A 588 -10.32 4.08 14.45
N ILE A 589 -9.65 4.43 15.55
CA ILE A 589 -9.26 3.48 16.62
C ILE A 589 -9.80 3.99 17.96
N PRO A 590 -10.63 3.21 18.68
CA PRO A 590 -10.98 3.49 20.08
C PRO A 590 -9.72 3.53 20.95
N ALA A 591 -9.60 4.51 21.85
CA ALA A 591 -8.38 4.71 22.65
C ALA A 591 -8.28 3.75 23.85
N MET A 592 -8.56 2.45 23.66
CA MET A 592 -8.43 1.41 24.68
C MET A 592 -7.02 0.84 24.70
N LEU A 593 -6.51 0.47 25.88
CA LEU A 593 -5.26 -0.29 26.01
C LEU A 593 -5.52 -1.63 26.69
N GLN A 594 -4.82 -2.67 26.23
CA GLN A 594 -4.87 -4.00 26.84
C GLN A 594 -3.57 -4.40 27.56
N GLN A 595 -2.42 -3.84 27.22
CA GLN A 595 -1.21 -4.01 28.05
C GLN A 595 -0.12 -2.99 27.71
N SER A 596 0.36 -2.32 28.74
CA SER A 596 1.75 -1.93 28.90
C SER A 596 2.07 -2.01 30.40
N ALA A 597 3.32 -2.32 30.73
CA ALA A 597 3.76 -2.49 32.11
C ALA A 597 4.71 -1.35 32.49
N GLU A 598 4.25 -0.50 33.40
CA GLU A 598 5.13 0.31 34.27
C GLU A 598 4.33 0.65 35.52
N GLY A 599 4.54 -0.14 36.58
CA GLY A 599 3.79 0.00 37.83
C GLY A 599 4.18 1.28 38.56
N GLN A 600 3.25 2.24 38.63
CA GLN A 600 3.44 3.48 39.39
C GLN A 600 3.01 3.31 40.85
N ASN A 601 3.63 4.08 41.76
CA ASN A 601 3.16 4.20 43.13
C ASN A 601 1.91 5.10 43.16
N TYR A 602 0.72 4.50 43.20
CA TYR A 602 -0.54 5.22 43.27
C TYR A 602 -0.70 5.91 44.65
N PRO A 603 -0.88 7.25 44.71
CA PRO A 603 -1.09 7.96 45.96
C PRO A 603 -2.53 7.79 46.48
N GLN A 604 -2.75 8.07 47.77
CA GLN A 604 -4.05 7.88 48.45
C GLN A 604 -5.23 8.70 47.89
N LEU A 605 -4.98 9.78 47.14
CA LEU A 605 -6.02 10.67 46.64
C LEU A 605 -6.38 10.32 45.19
N PHE A 606 -7.65 10.01 44.94
CA PHE A 606 -8.22 9.78 43.62
C PHE A 606 -8.24 11.08 42.79
N ARG A 607 -7.98 10.99 41.47
CA ARG A 607 -7.75 12.13 40.57
C ARG A 607 -8.16 11.82 39.12
N MET A 608 -8.36 12.87 38.33
CA MET A 608 -8.57 12.74 36.88
C MET A 608 -7.27 12.31 36.18
N GLY A 609 -7.38 11.56 35.08
CA GLY A 609 -6.23 11.01 34.37
C GLY A 609 -5.63 9.76 34.99
N TYR A 610 -6.29 9.14 35.98
CA TYR A 610 -5.88 7.82 36.46
C TYR A 610 -6.44 6.72 35.55
N SER A 611 -5.72 5.60 35.51
CA SER A 611 -6.22 4.37 34.90
C SER A 611 -7.30 3.73 35.77
N MET A 612 -8.34 3.22 35.12
CA MET A 612 -9.39 2.43 35.74
C MET A 612 -9.91 1.37 34.76
N GLY A 613 -10.59 0.37 35.29
CA GLY A 613 -11.25 -0.65 34.47
C GLY A 613 -12.33 -1.40 35.23
N PRO A 614 -13.14 -2.22 34.55
CA PRO A 614 -14.05 -3.16 35.20
C PRO A 614 -13.24 -4.19 36.00
N GLN A 615 -13.67 -4.53 37.22
CA GLN A 615 -12.90 -5.37 38.16
C GLN A 615 -12.35 -6.69 37.55
N ASP A 616 -13.17 -7.36 36.73
CA ASP A 616 -12.87 -8.68 36.16
C ASP A 616 -12.52 -8.65 34.66
N LYS A 617 -12.08 -7.49 34.13
CA LYS A 617 -11.71 -7.34 32.71
C LYS A 617 -10.36 -6.65 32.57
N ASP A 618 -9.49 -7.19 31.71
CA ASP A 618 -8.22 -6.55 31.30
C ASP A 618 -8.50 -5.45 30.25
N ILE A 619 -9.24 -4.43 30.67
CA ILE A 619 -9.59 -3.25 29.87
C ILE A 619 -9.18 -2.01 30.65
N LYS A 620 -8.36 -1.16 30.02
CA LYS A 620 -7.86 0.08 30.60
C LYS A 620 -8.50 1.28 29.91
N ALA A 621 -9.04 2.17 30.72
CA ALA A 621 -9.56 3.47 30.32
C ALA A 621 -9.23 4.50 31.41
N THR A 622 -9.56 5.76 31.16
CA THR A 622 -9.20 6.90 32.00
C THR A 622 -10.37 7.37 32.85
N VAL A 623 -10.06 7.77 34.10
CA VAL A 623 -10.90 8.60 34.98
C VAL A 623 -10.98 10.01 34.39
N GLY A 624 -12.08 10.32 33.71
CA GLY A 624 -12.36 11.63 33.13
C GLY A 624 -12.93 12.64 34.16
N PRO A 625 -13.60 13.70 33.70
CA PRO A 625 -14.10 14.77 34.56
C PRO A 625 -15.04 14.29 35.68
N PHE A 626 -14.91 14.88 36.86
CA PHE A 626 -15.81 14.63 37.98
C PHE A 626 -17.14 15.37 37.82
N VAL A 627 -18.24 14.74 38.23
CA VAL A 627 -19.61 15.30 38.20
C VAL A 627 -20.32 15.12 39.54
N LYS A 628 -21.16 16.09 39.87
CA LYS A 628 -22.18 16.00 40.91
C LYS A 628 -23.40 15.27 40.37
N MET A 629 -23.94 14.38 41.19
CA MET A 629 -25.11 13.58 40.91
C MET A 629 -26.22 13.93 41.92
N GLU A 630 -27.43 13.41 41.68
CA GLU A 630 -28.55 13.56 42.62
C GLU A 630 -28.19 13.05 44.03
N GLY A 631 -28.74 13.71 45.06
CA GLY A 631 -28.54 13.31 46.46
C GLY A 631 -27.13 13.55 47.02
N ASN A 632 -26.40 14.55 46.52
CA ASN A 632 -25.00 14.86 46.87
C ASN A 632 -23.98 13.74 46.53
N ASN A 633 -24.38 12.76 45.71
CA ASN A 633 -23.43 11.77 45.20
C ASN A 633 -22.45 12.41 44.22
N VAL A 634 -21.27 11.82 44.09
CA VAL A 634 -20.23 12.25 43.15
C VAL A 634 -19.87 11.08 42.25
N GLY A 635 -19.64 11.36 40.98
CA GLY A 635 -19.14 10.39 40.01
C GLY A 635 -18.04 10.96 39.12
N PHE A 636 -17.54 10.14 38.21
CA PHE A 636 -16.68 10.57 37.11
C PHE A 636 -17.18 10.04 35.78
N LEU A 637 -16.84 10.78 34.72
CA LEU A 637 -17.14 10.42 33.33
C LEU A 637 -16.00 9.59 32.73
N THR A 638 -16.35 8.68 31.83
CA THR A 638 -15.41 7.91 31.00
C THR A 638 -16.17 7.35 29.78
N CYS A 639 -15.55 6.59 28.87
CA CYS A 639 -16.27 6.02 27.73
C CYS A 639 -17.10 4.78 28.09
N ALA A 640 -18.23 4.59 27.42
CA ALA A 640 -19.07 3.40 27.57
C ALA A 640 -18.42 2.15 26.96
N HIS A 641 -17.67 2.29 25.86
CA HIS A 641 -16.98 1.16 25.23
C HIS A 641 -16.00 0.44 26.17
N ALA A 642 -15.47 1.12 27.19
CA ALA A 642 -14.63 0.54 28.25
C ALA A 642 -15.30 -0.63 29.00
N PHE A 643 -16.63 -0.77 28.90
CA PHE A 643 -17.40 -1.84 29.54
C PHE A 643 -17.81 -2.97 28.57
N GLY A 644 -17.51 -2.84 27.27
CA GLY A 644 -17.91 -3.79 26.21
C GLY A 644 -19.32 -3.54 25.68
N VAL A 645 -19.64 -2.27 25.47
CA VAL A 645 -20.90 -1.71 24.95
C VAL A 645 -20.74 -1.42 23.44
N PRO A 646 -21.78 -1.48 22.58
CA PRO A 646 -23.23 -1.53 22.83
C PRO A 646 -23.79 -2.87 23.33
N CYS A 647 -23.09 -3.98 23.10
CA CYS A 647 -23.68 -5.32 23.29
C CYS A 647 -24.16 -5.63 24.72
N ASN A 648 -23.58 -5.00 25.76
CA ASN A 648 -23.76 -5.42 27.15
C ASN A 648 -24.24 -4.29 28.11
N ILE A 649 -25.01 -3.31 27.64
CA ILE A 649 -25.47 -2.15 28.45
C ILE A 649 -26.07 -2.57 29.80
N LYS A 650 -26.97 -3.57 29.82
CA LYS A 650 -27.63 -4.04 31.05
C LYS A 650 -26.68 -4.74 32.03
N GLU A 651 -25.64 -5.40 31.52
CA GLU A 651 -24.64 -6.08 32.35
C GLU A 651 -23.60 -5.09 32.90
N ALA A 652 -23.36 -3.99 32.18
CA ALA A 652 -22.45 -2.94 32.63
C ALA A 652 -22.97 -2.20 33.86
N LEU A 653 -24.29 -1.96 33.98
CA LEU A 653 -24.88 -1.28 35.14
C LEU A 653 -24.58 -2.01 36.45
N GLY A 654 -24.11 -1.28 37.46
CA GLY A 654 -23.70 -1.83 38.75
C GLY A 654 -22.35 -2.55 38.74
N THR A 655 -21.67 -2.69 37.59
CA THR A 655 -20.34 -3.30 37.52
C THR A 655 -19.35 -2.53 38.42
N PRO A 656 -18.58 -3.21 39.30
CA PRO A 656 -17.53 -2.57 40.07
C PRO A 656 -16.39 -2.07 39.18
N VAL A 657 -15.94 -0.85 39.42
CA VAL A 657 -14.83 -0.21 38.73
C VAL A 657 -13.64 -0.12 39.67
N VAL A 658 -12.49 -0.63 39.24
CA VAL A 658 -11.24 -0.64 40.02
C VAL A 658 -10.26 0.42 39.55
N HIS A 659 -9.50 0.96 40.50
CA HIS A 659 -8.34 1.80 40.31
C HIS A 659 -7.17 1.29 41.17
N PRO A 660 -5.97 1.09 40.59
CA PRO A 660 -5.68 1.12 39.15
C PRO A 660 -6.42 0.01 38.39
N ALA A 661 -6.41 0.09 37.06
CA ALA A 661 -6.95 -0.98 36.21
C ALA A 661 -6.22 -2.31 36.44
N HIS A 662 -6.86 -3.42 36.07
CA HIS A 662 -6.22 -4.73 36.11
C HIS A 662 -4.94 -4.74 35.24
N GLY A 663 -3.93 -5.52 35.63
CA GLY A 663 -2.67 -5.61 34.88
C GLY A 663 -1.75 -4.37 34.93
N GLU A 664 -2.02 -3.34 35.75
CA GLU A 664 -1.05 -2.26 36.05
C GLU A 664 -0.29 -2.46 37.35
N TYR A 665 -0.67 -3.46 38.14
CA TYR A 665 -0.15 -3.66 39.48
C TYR A 665 1.18 -4.43 39.45
N VAL A 666 2.27 -3.75 39.83
CA VAL A 666 3.61 -4.36 40.04
C VAL A 666 4.07 -4.16 41.50
N ALA A 667 3.23 -3.61 42.38
CA ALA A 667 3.66 -3.27 43.74
C ALA A 667 3.81 -4.51 44.64
N VAL A 668 4.77 -4.41 45.56
CA VAL A 668 5.24 -5.49 46.46
C VAL A 668 4.15 -6.00 47.42
N ASN A 669 3.08 -5.23 47.63
CA ASN A 669 1.89 -5.63 48.38
C ASN A 669 0.64 -5.33 47.54
N PRO A 670 -0.15 -6.33 47.11
CA PRO A 670 -1.43 -6.09 46.44
C PRO A 670 -2.43 -5.42 47.39
N MET A 671 -3.05 -4.32 46.95
CA MET A 671 -4.25 -3.79 47.61
C MET A 671 -5.34 -4.88 47.66
N PRO A 672 -6.08 -5.01 48.78
CA PRO A 672 -7.27 -5.85 48.83
C PRO A 672 -8.25 -5.47 47.72
N ALA A 673 -8.91 -6.47 47.12
CA ALA A 673 -9.82 -6.25 45.98
C ALA A 673 -10.94 -5.24 46.28
N ASP A 674 -11.43 -5.19 47.52
CA ASP A 674 -12.45 -4.21 47.93
C ASP A 674 -11.92 -2.77 48.03
N GLU A 675 -10.63 -2.59 48.31
CA GLU A 675 -10.02 -1.26 48.44
C GLU A 675 -9.71 -0.63 47.08
N SER A 676 -9.45 -1.44 46.05
CA SER A 676 -9.20 -0.97 44.69
C SER A 676 -10.48 -0.54 43.96
N ILE A 677 -11.65 -1.06 44.33
CA ILE A 677 -12.94 -0.60 43.78
C ILE A 677 -13.13 0.88 44.14
N CYS A 678 -13.06 1.76 43.13
CA CYS A 678 -13.24 3.20 43.27
C CYS A 678 -14.73 3.61 43.18
N GLY A 679 -15.54 2.84 42.47
CA GLY A 679 -16.96 3.12 42.25
C GLY A 679 -17.70 2.02 41.51
N TYR A 680 -18.91 2.33 41.05
CA TYR A 680 -19.78 1.43 40.30
C TYR A 680 -20.40 2.16 39.11
N VAL A 681 -20.60 1.47 37.98
CA VAL A 681 -21.31 2.03 36.83
C VAL A 681 -22.75 2.38 37.21
N ASP A 682 -23.13 3.65 37.10
CA ASP A 682 -24.44 4.18 37.51
C ASP A 682 -25.35 4.43 36.31
N ARG A 683 -24.81 5.07 35.27
CA ARG A 683 -25.47 5.29 33.97
C ARG A 683 -24.48 4.97 32.86
N ILE A 684 -24.96 4.48 31.72
CA ILE A 684 -24.13 4.21 30.56
C ILE A 684 -24.92 4.47 29.28
N VAL A 685 -24.32 5.22 28.36
CA VAL A 685 -24.92 5.65 27.10
C VAL A 685 -23.92 5.40 25.98
N PHE A 686 -24.34 4.63 25.00
CA PHE A 686 -23.67 4.50 23.72
C PHE A 686 -24.73 4.73 22.66
N ASP A 687 -24.95 6.01 22.39
CA ASP A 687 -25.98 6.47 21.48
C ASP A 687 -25.54 6.23 20.03
N ILE A 688 -26.43 5.60 19.27
CA ILE A 688 -26.24 5.23 17.87
C ILE A 688 -27.49 5.61 17.05
N ASP A 689 -28.38 6.45 17.59
CA ASP A 689 -29.56 6.91 16.87
C ASP A 689 -29.12 7.81 15.70
N PRO A 690 -29.43 7.46 14.44
CA PRO A 690 -29.09 8.29 13.29
C PRO A 690 -29.86 9.62 13.29
N ASN A 691 -30.94 9.77 14.06
CA ASN A 691 -31.66 11.04 14.17
C ASN A 691 -30.95 12.04 15.10
N ASN A 692 -30.02 11.58 15.95
CA ASN A 692 -29.27 12.47 16.83
C ASN A 692 -28.15 13.18 16.06
N PRO A 693 -28.00 14.52 16.22
CA PRO A 693 -26.97 15.29 15.51
C PRO A 693 -25.56 15.05 16.11
N VAL A 694 -25.50 14.64 17.38
CA VAL A 694 -24.29 14.24 18.08
C VAL A 694 -24.56 12.91 18.76
N ASN A 695 -23.73 11.92 18.46
CA ASN A 695 -23.79 10.62 19.12
C ASN A 695 -22.80 10.59 20.29
N VAL A 696 -23.11 9.84 21.35
CA VAL A 696 -22.42 9.92 22.64
C VAL A 696 -21.98 8.55 23.13
N ASP A 697 -20.71 8.44 23.53
CA ASP A 697 -20.10 7.25 24.12
C ASP A 697 -19.57 7.59 25.53
N VAL A 698 -20.39 7.36 26.56
CA VAL A 698 -20.08 7.73 27.95
C VAL A 698 -20.65 6.76 28.98
N ALA A 699 -19.84 6.45 29.99
CA ALA A 699 -20.28 5.87 31.26
C ALA A 699 -20.09 6.88 32.40
N LEU A 700 -21.07 6.91 33.30
CA LEU A 700 -21.03 7.63 34.57
C LEU A 700 -20.77 6.64 35.69
N ILE A 701 -19.62 6.79 36.37
CA ILE A 701 -19.23 5.92 37.47
C ILE A 701 -19.48 6.65 38.79
N ARG A 702 -20.38 6.14 39.62
CA ARG A 702 -20.65 6.68 40.96
C ARG A 702 -19.54 6.23 41.93
N LEU A 703 -18.86 7.17 42.55
CA LEU A 703 -17.75 6.90 43.47
C LEU A 703 -18.24 6.32 44.80
N LYS A 704 -17.38 5.54 45.46
CA LYS A 704 -17.54 5.25 46.89
C LYS A 704 -17.29 6.54 47.73
N PRO A 705 -17.94 6.73 48.88
CA PRO A 705 -17.76 7.93 49.71
C PRO A 705 -16.32 8.22 50.15
N ASP A 706 -15.51 7.20 50.39
CA ASP A 706 -14.09 7.30 50.76
C ASP A 706 -13.16 7.67 49.59
N LYS A 707 -13.67 7.62 48.35
CA LYS A 707 -12.93 7.88 47.12
C LYS A 707 -13.26 9.23 46.49
N ILE A 708 -14.16 10.01 47.11
CA ILE A 708 -14.55 11.33 46.61
C ILE A 708 -13.32 12.27 46.69
N PRO A 709 -12.88 12.87 45.57
CA PRO A 709 -11.77 13.82 45.57
C PRO A 709 -12.13 15.09 46.37
N ASN A 710 -11.14 15.70 47.02
CA ASN A 710 -11.29 16.98 47.70
C ASN A 710 -10.85 18.20 46.86
N LYS A 711 -10.35 17.97 45.65
CA LYS A 711 -9.87 18.98 44.68
C LYS A 711 -9.81 18.41 43.26
N GLY A 712 -9.92 19.26 42.24
CA GLY A 712 -9.89 18.89 40.82
C GLY A 712 -8.50 18.56 40.27
N CYS A 713 -7.67 17.83 41.01
CA CYS A 713 -6.29 17.53 40.61
C CYS A 713 -6.18 16.42 39.55
N PHE A 714 -5.02 16.41 38.89
CA PHE A 714 -4.62 15.45 37.86
C PHE A 714 -3.64 14.39 38.38
N ALA A 715 -3.68 13.21 37.77
CA ALA A 715 -2.98 12.00 38.18
C ALA A 715 -1.46 12.10 38.14
N ARG A 716 -0.89 12.47 36.99
CA ARG A 716 0.54 12.68 36.82
C ARG A 716 0.91 14.12 37.16
N ASN A 717 1.93 14.30 38.00
CA ASN A 717 2.75 15.50 37.88
C ASN A 717 3.36 15.47 36.48
N ILE A 718 3.20 16.56 35.75
CA ILE A 718 3.92 16.83 34.51
C ILE A 718 5.42 16.67 34.81
N ASP A 719 6.15 15.95 33.96
CA ASP A 719 7.57 15.73 34.16
C ASP A 719 8.30 17.07 34.34
N ALA A 720 9.25 17.12 35.28
CA ALA A 720 9.91 18.37 35.67
C ALA A 720 10.70 19.08 34.55
N ALA A 721 10.81 18.44 33.37
CA ALA A 721 11.42 18.95 32.15
C ALA A 721 10.43 19.58 31.15
N ASP A 722 9.11 19.34 31.27
CA ASP A 722 8.12 19.93 30.38
C ASP A 722 7.82 21.39 30.82
N PRO A 723 7.94 22.39 29.91
CA PRO A 723 7.67 23.79 30.22
C PRO A 723 6.22 24.11 30.65
N ILE A 724 5.27 23.16 30.55
CA ILE A 724 3.96 23.24 31.19
C ILE A 724 4.13 23.03 32.71
N ARG A 725 4.67 24.05 33.39
CA ARG A 725 5.02 24.07 34.82
C ARG A 725 3.85 23.73 35.77
N PRO A 726 4.10 23.42 37.06
CA PRO A 726 3.13 22.85 38.01
C PRO A 726 2.00 23.79 38.48
N GLN A 727 1.67 24.83 37.71
CA GLN A 727 0.45 25.63 37.83
C GLN A 727 -0.63 25.15 36.85
N LEU A 728 -0.64 23.86 36.50
CA LEU A 728 -1.81 23.28 35.87
C LEU A 728 -2.91 23.20 36.94
N LEU A 729 -3.65 24.31 37.00
CA LEU A 729 -4.69 24.60 37.97
C LEU A 729 -5.64 23.41 38.07
N SER A 730 -5.94 23.02 39.30
CA SER A 730 -6.99 22.07 39.57
C SER A 730 -8.29 22.54 38.91
N PHE A 731 -9.04 21.61 38.33
CA PHE A 731 -10.32 21.88 37.67
C PHE A 731 -11.41 22.14 38.72
N ASP A 732 -11.26 23.23 39.48
CA ASP A 732 -12.08 23.53 40.65
C ASP A 732 -13.33 24.35 40.31
N HIS A 733 -13.38 24.97 39.13
CA HIS A 733 -14.49 25.82 38.70
C HIS A 733 -15.65 25.06 38.03
N GLY A 734 -15.44 23.82 37.57
CA GLY A 734 -16.47 23.03 36.89
C GLY A 734 -17.07 23.74 35.66
N GLU A 735 -16.25 24.45 34.88
CA GLU A 735 -16.70 25.17 33.67
C GLU A 735 -16.70 24.24 32.44
N ILE A 736 -17.72 24.37 31.60
CA ILE A 736 -17.77 23.78 30.26
C ILE A 736 -17.44 24.82 29.18
N MET A 737 -17.05 24.36 28.00
CA MET A 737 -17.17 25.13 26.77
C MET A 737 -18.41 24.67 26.02
N THR A 738 -19.36 25.59 25.76
CA THR A 738 -20.50 25.32 24.88
C THR A 738 -20.05 25.28 23.43
N LYS A 739 -20.89 24.75 22.54
CA LYS A 739 -20.63 24.74 21.09
C LYS A 739 -20.30 26.14 20.54
N GLU A 740 -21.05 27.15 20.95
CA GLU A 740 -20.86 28.55 20.53
C GLU A 740 -19.49 29.09 20.97
N ASN A 741 -19.06 28.79 22.20
CA ASN A 741 -17.74 29.23 22.66
C ASN A 741 -16.60 28.49 21.95
N ILE A 742 -16.80 27.25 21.51
CA ILE A 742 -15.78 26.49 20.76
C ILE A 742 -15.61 27.05 19.34
N GLU A 743 -16.70 27.49 18.70
CA GLU A 743 -16.63 28.21 17.43
C GLU A 743 -15.85 29.53 17.57
N GLU A 744 -16.00 30.26 18.68
CA GLU A 744 -15.23 31.48 18.98
C GLU A 744 -13.73 31.19 19.18
N VAL A 745 -13.38 30.15 19.94
CA VAL A 745 -11.98 29.74 20.16
C VAL A 745 -11.31 29.26 18.87
N LEU A 746 -12.05 28.61 17.96
CA LEU A 746 -11.54 28.25 16.63
C LEU A 746 -11.17 29.46 15.77
N ILE A 747 -11.81 30.61 16.00
CA ILE A 747 -11.53 31.87 15.29
C ILE A 747 -10.35 32.60 15.94
N ASN A 748 -10.26 32.59 17.28
CA ASN A 748 -9.22 33.28 18.06
C ASN A 748 -8.48 32.29 19.00
N PRO A 749 -7.47 31.55 18.51
CA PRO A 749 -6.82 30.45 19.24
C PRO A 749 -5.75 30.94 20.25
N ASP A 750 -6.13 31.89 21.11
CA ASP A 750 -5.24 32.51 22.11
C ASP A 750 -4.95 31.61 23.33
N GLY A 751 -5.70 30.51 23.49
CA GLY A 751 -5.50 29.48 24.50
C GLY A 751 -4.97 28.17 23.93
N LYS A 752 -4.82 27.16 24.79
CA LYS A 752 -4.38 25.81 24.40
C LYS A 752 -5.46 24.79 24.74
N ILE A 753 -5.42 23.62 24.11
CA ILE A 753 -6.08 22.43 24.65
C ILE A 753 -5.07 21.62 25.46
N ILE A 754 -5.55 21.00 26.53
CA ILE A 754 -4.90 19.89 27.20
C ILE A 754 -5.83 18.66 27.25
N LYS A 755 -5.23 17.47 27.28
CA LYS A 755 -5.91 16.20 27.57
C LYS A 755 -5.19 15.52 28.72
N VAL A 756 -5.94 15.00 29.70
CA VAL A 756 -5.36 14.30 30.85
C VAL A 756 -5.77 12.83 30.83
N GLY A 757 -4.82 11.97 30.46
CA GLY A 757 -5.02 10.55 30.18
C GLY A 757 -4.18 9.61 31.03
N ALA A 758 -4.67 8.40 31.23
CA ALA A 758 -4.00 7.36 32.02
C ALA A 758 -2.66 6.94 31.43
N SER A 759 -2.54 6.88 30.10
CA SER A 759 -1.38 6.32 29.41
C SER A 759 -0.41 7.40 28.95
N SER A 760 -0.88 8.48 28.32
CA SER A 760 -0.01 9.61 27.93
C SER A 760 0.22 10.64 29.04
N GLY A 761 -0.61 10.67 30.08
CA GLY A 761 -0.58 11.75 31.07
C GLY A 761 -1.21 13.04 30.54
N VAL A 762 -0.61 14.19 30.86
CA VAL A 762 -1.00 15.49 30.31
C VAL A 762 -0.32 15.65 28.95
N THR A 763 -1.11 15.90 27.91
CA THR A 763 -0.63 16.34 26.58
C THR A 763 -1.29 17.65 26.21
N SER A 764 -0.71 18.41 25.28
CA SER A 764 -1.30 19.68 24.82
C SER A 764 -1.26 19.85 23.29
N SER A 765 -2.26 20.54 22.75
CA SER A 765 -2.35 20.90 21.33
C SER A 765 -3.32 22.07 21.11
N ASN A 766 -3.65 22.35 19.84
CA ASN A 766 -4.58 23.40 19.41
C ASN A 766 -5.87 22.78 18.83
N ILE A 767 -7.02 23.46 18.89
CA ILE A 767 -8.26 22.97 18.26
C ILE A 767 -8.09 23.05 16.74
N PHE A 768 -8.53 21.99 16.05
CA PHE A 768 -8.40 21.91 14.60
C PHE A 768 -9.76 21.88 13.88
N TYR A 769 -10.74 21.07 14.36
CA TYR A 769 -12.12 21.12 13.87
C TYR A 769 -13.15 20.86 14.99
N SER A 770 -14.36 21.44 14.85
CA SER A 770 -15.50 21.27 15.75
C SER A 770 -16.77 20.82 15.02
N GLY A 771 -17.64 20.10 15.75
CA GLY A 771 -19.02 19.75 15.45
C GLY A 771 -19.33 18.79 14.29
N SER A 772 -18.32 18.30 13.56
CA SER A 772 -18.52 17.95 12.14
C SER A 772 -17.79 16.71 11.65
N VAL A 773 -17.21 15.93 12.56
CA VAL A 773 -16.62 14.64 12.21
C VAL A 773 -17.65 13.53 12.43
N ALA A 774 -17.79 12.68 11.42
CA ALA A 774 -18.50 11.41 11.52
C ALA A 774 -17.48 10.27 11.41
N ILE A 775 -17.48 9.37 12.38
CA ILE A 775 -16.67 8.15 12.39
C ILE A 775 -17.57 6.92 12.29
N ARG A 776 -17.11 5.90 11.59
CA ARG A 776 -17.63 4.54 11.72
C ARG A 776 -16.89 3.83 12.86
N ILE A 777 -17.60 3.00 13.59
CA ILE A 777 -17.07 2.09 14.60
C ILE A 777 -17.70 0.71 14.37
N SER A 778 -16.91 -0.36 14.33
CA SER A 778 -17.44 -1.73 14.19
C SER A 778 -17.55 -2.44 15.54
N ASP A 779 -18.48 -3.41 15.66
CA ASP A 779 -18.49 -4.40 16.76
C ASP A 779 -17.11 -5.05 16.93
N ALA A 780 -16.39 -5.25 15.82
CA ALA A 780 -15.05 -5.84 15.78
C ALA A 780 -14.03 -5.00 16.57
N GLU A 781 -14.07 -3.67 16.43
CA GLU A 781 -13.24 -2.72 17.17
C GLU A 781 -13.65 -2.60 18.65
N LEU A 782 -14.95 -2.72 18.97
CA LEU A 782 -15.48 -2.59 20.33
C LEU A 782 -15.40 -3.88 21.18
N LEU A 783 -15.43 -5.05 20.54
CA LEU A 783 -15.44 -6.35 21.22
C LEU A 783 -14.06 -6.97 21.40
N HIS A 784 -12.99 -6.39 20.84
CA HIS A 784 -11.67 -6.98 20.97
C HIS A 784 -11.16 -6.86 22.42
N ARG A 785 -11.13 -7.98 23.14
CA ARG A 785 -10.82 -8.08 24.58
C ARG A 785 -9.44 -8.65 24.91
N HIS A 786 -8.65 -9.04 23.90
CA HIS A 786 -7.37 -9.74 24.09
C HIS A 786 -6.32 -9.16 23.16
N GLY A 787 -5.11 -8.91 23.69
CA GLY A 787 -4.03 -8.08 23.11
C GLY A 787 -3.36 -8.61 21.85
N HIS A 788 -4.17 -8.93 20.84
CA HIS A 788 -3.78 -9.22 19.48
C HIS A 788 -4.40 -8.16 18.56
N ILE A 789 -3.77 -7.95 17.41
CA ILE A 789 -4.15 -6.88 16.48
C ILE A 789 -5.55 -7.20 15.93
N PHE A 790 -6.38 -6.14 15.83
CA PHE A 790 -7.79 -6.07 15.41
C PHE A 790 -8.37 -7.32 14.71
N PRO A 791 -9.62 -7.71 14.99
CA PRO A 791 -10.28 -8.73 14.19
C PRO A 791 -10.80 -8.11 12.89
N PRO A 792 -11.03 -8.91 11.84
CA PRO A 792 -11.72 -8.45 10.66
C PRO A 792 -13.15 -7.99 10.98
N ILE A 793 -13.69 -7.05 10.17
CA ILE A 793 -15.14 -6.82 10.07
C ILE A 793 -15.76 -8.08 9.44
N ILE A 794 -16.04 -9.10 10.26
CA ILE A 794 -16.65 -10.35 9.81
C ILE A 794 -18.03 -10.02 9.24
N GLU A 795 -18.42 -10.63 8.12
CA GLU A 795 -19.73 -10.40 7.52
C GLU A 795 -20.84 -10.72 8.54
N GLY A 796 -21.54 -9.67 9.02
CA GLY A 796 -22.50 -9.73 10.13
C GLY A 796 -22.12 -8.93 11.38
N THR A 797 -20.88 -8.42 11.51
CA THR A 797 -20.55 -7.40 12.52
C THR A 797 -21.36 -6.14 12.24
N ARG A 798 -21.96 -5.55 13.27
CA ARG A 798 -22.65 -4.27 13.11
C ARG A 798 -21.62 -3.15 13.07
N SER A 799 -21.88 -2.18 12.22
CA SER A 799 -21.20 -0.89 12.25
C SER A 799 -22.14 0.17 12.81
N TYR A 800 -21.59 1.04 13.64
CA TYR A 800 -22.24 2.20 14.22
C TYR A 800 -21.59 3.44 13.60
N VAL A 801 -22.36 4.52 13.46
CA VAL A 801 -21.83 5.82 13.00
C VAL A 801 -21.97 6.78 14.16
N MET A 802 -20.87 7.36 14.62
CA MET A 802 -20.90 8.46 15.60
C MET A 802 -20.67 9.78 14.90
N LYS A 803 -21.69 10.65 14.92
CA LYS A 803 -21.70 11.97 14.30
C LYS A 803 -21.45 13.08 15.32
N GLY A 804 -21.14 14.28 14.84
CA GLY A 804 -21.03 15.48 15.67
C GLY A 804 -19.77 15.56 16.54
N GLN A 805 -18.76 14.73 16.25
CA GLN A 805 -17.54 14.66 17.07
C GLN A 805 -16.59 15.84 16.76
N TYR A 806 -15.78 16.20 17.75
CA TYR A 806 -14.69 17.15 17.63
C TYR A 806 -13.39 16.46 17.25
N LEU A 807 -12.49 17.18 16.58
CA LEU A 807 -11.20 16.64 16.15
C LEU A 807 -10.05 17.55 16.60
N ILE A 808 -9.15 16.97 17.38
CA ILE A 808 -7.99 17.64 17.94
C ILE A 808 -6.75 17.06 17.30
N ARG A 809 -5.98 17.92 16.66
CA ARG A 809 -4.77 17.53 15.94
C ARG A 809 -3.64 17.21 16.91
N SER A 810 -2.86 16.16 16.66
CA SER A 810 -1.58 15.98 17.36
C SER A 810 -0.52 16.91 16.79
N ARG A 811 0.43 17.33 17.62
CA ARG A 811 1.58 18.11 17.14
C ARG A 811 2.60 17.17 16.51
N SER A 812 3.45 17.69 15.62
CA SER A 812 4.52 16.91 15.00
C SER A 812 5.57 16.37 15.99
N ASP A 813 5.64 16.96 17.19
CA ASP A 813 6.55 16.59 18.27
C ASP A 813 5.87 15.87 19.45
N MET A 814 4.53 15.77 19.48
CA MET A 814 3.79 15.10 20.55
C MET A 814 2.45 14.56 20.06
N VAL A 815 2.25 13.24 20.22
CA VAL A 815 0.94 12.58 20.04
C VAL A 815 0.00 13.03 21.16
N PHE A 816 -1.17 13.56 20.79
CA PHE A 816 -2.12 14.13 21.74
C PHE A 816 -2.91 13.06 22.51
N LEU A 817 -3.25 11.93 21.87
CA LEU A 817 -4.01 10.83 22.47
C LEU A 817 -3.42 9.48 22.03
N ILE A 818 -3.25 8.56 22.98
CA ILE A 818 -2.81 7.18 22.69
C ILE A 818 -3.79 6.15 23.25
N ALA A 819 -3.60 4.88 22.86
CA ALA A 819 -4.30 3.75 23.46
C ALA A 819 -4.18 3.77 25.00
N GLY A 820 -5.32 3.69 25.70
CA GLY A 820 -5.49 3.74 27.15
C GLY A 820 -6.02 5.09 27.65
N ASP A 821 -5.95 6.14 26.83
CA ASP A 821 -6.50 7.46 27.16
C ASP A 821 -8.02 7.59 26.90
N SER A 822 -8.72 6.52 26.52
CA SER A 822 -10.19 6.53 26.37
C SER A 822 -10.88 7.05 27.65
N GLY A 823 -11.85 7.96 27.49
CA GLY A 823 -12.54 8.61 28.60
C GLY A 823 -11.80 9.80 29.21
N SER A 824 -10.61 10.16 28.69
CA SER A 824 -9.85 11.31 29.19
C SER A 824 -10.63 12.61 29.10
N GLY A 825 -10.55 13.42 30.16
CA GLY A 825 -11.03 14.80 30.12
C GLY A 825 -10.16 15.64 29.19
N VAL A 826 -10.82 16.40 28.32
CA VAL A 826 -10.22 17.37 27.40
C VAL A 826 -10.66 18.77 27.80
N PHE A 827 -9.71 19.70 27.93
CA PHE A 827 -9.95 21.02 28.48
C PHE A 827 -9.28 22.11 27.64
N TYR A 828 -9.96 23.22 27.43
CA TYR A 828 -9.36 24.47 26.99
C TYR A 828 -8.75 25.19 28.18
N ILE A 829 -7.56 25.77 28.00
CA ILE A 829 -6.91 26.67 28.96
C ILE A 829 -6.78 28.06 28.32
N ASP A 830 -7.45 29.04 28.91
CA ASP A 830 -7.41 30.44 28.44
C ASP A 830 -6.15 31.18 28.94
N GLN A 831 -5.97 32.44 28.51
CA GLN A 831 -4.86 33.29 28.97
C GLN A 831 -4.85 33.52 30.48
N SER A 832 -6.02 33.45 31.14
CA SER A 832 -6.15 33.51 32.61
C SER A 832 -5.88 32.17 33.30
N GLN A 833 -5.39 31.18 32.53
CA GLN A 833 -5.14 29.80 32.93
C GLN A 833 -6.38 29.03 33.42
N ARG A 834 -7.59 29.54 33.15
CA ARG A 834 -8.83 28.88 33.59
C ARG A 834 -9.13 27.71 32.68
N LEU A 835 -9.36 26.55 33.29
CA LEU A 835 -9.72 25.32 32.59
C LEU A 835 -11.23 25.25 32.35
N ARG A 836 -11.62 24.99 31.11
CA ARG A 836 -13.02 24.71 30.70
C ARG A 836 -13.07 23.38 29.96
N CYS A 837 -13.91 22.46 30.38
CA CYS A 837 -14.02 21.15 29.74
C CYS A 837 -14.64 21.30 28.34
N ILE A 838 -14.00 20.71 27.33
CA ILE A 838 -14.47 20.65 25.95
C ILE A 838 -15.29 19.36 25.74
N GLY A 839 -14.85 18.25 26.33
CA GLY A 839 -15.39 16.93 26.06
C GLY A 839 -14.57 15.79 26.68
N ILE A 840 -14.92 14.57 26.27
CA ILE A 840 -14.20 13.35 26.61
C ILE A 840 -13.58 12.74 25.35
N ALA A 841 -12.32 12.32 25.42
CA ALA A 841 -11.65 11.68 24.29
C ALA A 841 -12.08 10.21 24.16
N ILE A 842 -12.57 9.83 22.97
CA ILE A 842 -13.09 8.47 22.72
C ILE A 842 -12.10 7.60 21.92
N GLY A 843 -11.31 8.21 21.04
CA GLY A 843 -10.39 7.49 20.16
C GLY A 843 -9.56 8.43 19.31
N PHE A 844 -8.82 7.90 18.34
CA PHE A 844 -7.98 8.67 17.44
C PHE A 844 -8.01 8.12 16.01
N LEU A 845 -7.58 8.94 15.05
CA LEU A 845 -7.48 8.55 13.65
C LEU A 845 -6.13 7.90 13.34
N ALA A 846 -6.18 6.69 12.79
CA ALA A 846 -5.05 5.97 12.23
C ALA A 846 -4.75 6.47 10.82
N ASN A 847 -4.12 7.65 10.75
CA ASN A 847 -3.72 8.35 9.52
C ASN A 847 -2.30 8.93 9.64
N HIS A 848 -1.44 8.29 10.46
CA HIS A 848 -0.13 8.77 10.94
C HIS A 848 -0.12 10.07 11.74
N THR A 849 -1.23 10.81 11.79
CA THR A 849 -1.33 12.10 12.49
C THR A 849 -2.02 12.01 13.84
N TYR A 850 -2.59 10.84 14.19
CA TYR A 850 -3.17 10.55 15.51
C TYR A 850 -4.09 11.68 15.99
N GLU A 851 -4.96 12.17 15.10
CA GLU A 851 -5.98 13.18 15.45
C GLU A 851 -6.97 12.56 16.44
N ALA A 852 -7.11 13.17 17.61
CA ALA A 852 -8.00 12.69 18.67
C ALA A 852 -9.45 13.09 18.42
N VAL A 853 -10.34 12.12 18.51
CA VAL A 853 -11.79 12.27 18.41
C VAL A 853 -12.36 12.47 19.82
N VAL A 854 -13.16 13.52 19.99
CA VAL A 854 -13.69 13.96 21.28
C VAL A 854 -15.20 14.16 21.18
N THR A 855 -15.95 13.54 22.09
CA THR A 855 -17.39 13.78 22.22
C THR A 855 -17.62 15.06 23.04
N PRO A 856 -18.46 16.01 22.58
CA PRO A 856 -18.71 17.28 23.28
C PRO A 856 -19.25 17.10 24.70
N ILE A 857 -18.75 17.88 25.67
CA ILE A 857 -19.17 17.72 27.08
C ILE A 857 -20.65 18.06 27.30
N GLU A 858 -21.18 19.03 26.55
CA GLU A 858 -22.58 19.47 26.64
C GLU A 858 -23.54 18.33 26.27
N ASP A 859 -23.27 17.63 25.16
CA ASP A 859 -24.06 16.47 24.73
C ASP A 859 -23.87 15.26 25.66
N VAL A 860 -22.68 15.08 26.22
CA VAL A 860 -22.41 14.06 27.25
C VAL A 860 -23.27 14.27 28.50
N LEU A 861 -23.30 15.48 29.05
CA LEU A 861 -24.11 15.79 30.24
C LEU A 861 -25.61 15.65 29.93
N ARG A 862 -26.05 16.18 28.78
CA ARG A 862 -27.44 16.05 28.30
C ARG A 862 -27.87 14.59 28.15
N ALA A 863 -27.07 13.75 27.50
CA ALA A 863 -27.36 12.33 27.29
C ALA A 863 -27.41 11.53 28.60
N LEU A 864 -26.63 11.94 29.60
CA LEU A 864 -26.68 11.37 30.96
C LEU A 864 -27.83 11.91 31.82
N GLY A 865 -28.58 12.92 31.36
CA GLY A 865 -29.60 13.60 32.15
C GLY A 865 -29.03 14.39 33.32
N LEU A 866 -27.90 15.08 33.11
CA LEU A 866 -27.24 15.94 34.08
C LEU A 866 -27.35 17.43 33.67
N ASP A 867 -27.36 18.32 34.65
CA ASP A 867 -27.31 19.78 34.44
C ASP A 867 -25.96 20.21 33.86
N GLU A 868 -25.92 21.33 33.13
CA GLU A 868 -24.68 21.89 32.58
C GLU A 868 -23.67 22.29 33.68
N ASN A 869 -24.15 22.63 34.89
CA ASN A 869 -23.35 22.88 36.08
C ASN A 869 -23.01 21.61 36.87
N ALA A 870 -23.31 20.42 36.35
CA ALA A 870 -23.01 19.16 37.03
C ALA A 870 -21.51 18.88 37.14
N LEU A 871 -20.65 19.45 36.28
CA LEU A 871 -19.19 19.34 36.46
C LEU A 871 -18.77 19.83 37.85
N MET A 872 -17.96 19.04 38.53
CA MET A 872 -17.73 19.23 39.96
C MET A 872 -16.94 20.51 40.23
N ARG A 873 -17.59 21.45 40.93
CA ARG A 873 -16.92 22.59 41.55
C ARG A 873 -16.34 22.19 42.89
N PHE A 874 -15.04 22.41 43.08
CA PHE A 874 -14.31 22.17 44.32
C PHE A 874 -14.07 23.49 45.06
N PRO A 875 -13.85 23.48 46.39
CA PRO A 875 -13.48 24.69 47.12
C PRO A 875 -12.10 25.16 46.67
N VAL A 876 -12.01 26.38 46.13
CA VAL A 876 -10.74 27.06 45.89
C VAL A 876 -10.10 27.35 47.25
N GLN A 877 -8.88 26.87 47.48
CA GLN A 877 -8.11 27.08 48.71
C GLN A 877 -7.25 28.35 48.65
#